data_AF-A0A970TU22-F1
#
_entry.id   AF-A0A970TU22-F1
#
_cell.length_a   1.000
_cell.length_b   1.000
_cell.length_c   1.000
_cell.angle_alpha   90.00
_cell.angle_beta   90.00
_cell.angle_gamma   90.00
#
_symmetry.space_group_name_H-M   'P 1'
#
loop_
_entity.id
_entity.type
_entity.pdbx_description
1 polymer ?
#
loop_
_entity_poly.entity_id
_entity_poly.type
_entity_poly.pdbx_seq_one_letter_code
_entity_poly.pdbx_strand_id
1 'polypeptide(L)'
;MRVLLPTMRDPGQIGGTSTHLAMLAGGLEAVGHEAHTLYLGGTMPGVVRRTSLIWPAGALNRLRAGWGMMYAAEARARLLAAATARELARAAEASGGQTGGGPATTTPWEVLNAQEVYSVPYLRRVADEFGIPLVLTLHGYPLYESVSEGFTSGSRMGRHYLMRAEMRALRLADAVVTVDTRLYRHALGLVPERAAAIYTLMNFVDTSVLTPLGDSVEDEERRRALRREWDVPEGRYVLFCPRRLVKKNGVIYPSLALAAMSDSDRERFLLLHAGEGGERAEIERIVRENRLEKLVRLLGGQGPETVRDLYRMADIVLVPSVHSENVEEATSLAALEAMACGRPLVAGDVGGLAEMVVDGETGLLVQADGEMLASAILRLADSPQLRAELASAARRYVVDNHSHLRAAQAYVEVYRRAAASELGAAPDVVTPPTPALSLGTAVSERADTSSDDPLAAAQPAGVLAVEWPTISVLGFPLDVVTLEQAAQWVIAAAAGAAAPAGRTALAVSFNPELVMRAQADPAVAEVMWEADLSYPDGVGAAWAAARQGARLSVPESRRPERVAGIDLAERVLELAAERGSAVFLLGAAESVAEEAAERLVERLPGLRVAGTRNGYFTPEEEAGIVDMVRDSGADILLVAMGAPRQELLLYRHRHHLGAAVGLGVGGSFDVWAGTVKRAPAWSQRAKAEWLYRLARDPRRWRRQSVLPRYAVQVLCWSPEDYGPPRRRRVSGTGGDETGNDETGAGGPKTGGAD
;
A
#
# COMPACT_ATOMS: atom_id res chain seq x y z
N MET A 1 -28.38 6.39 10.53
CA MET A 1 -27.24 7.27 10.88
C MET A 1 -27.25 8.47 9.96
N ARG A 2 -26.80 9.65 10.44
CA ARG A 2 -26.59 10.85 9.62
C ARG A 2 -25.09 11.03 9.34
N VAL A 3 -24.68 10.94 8.07
CA VAL A 3 -23.27 10.91 7.65
C VAL A 3 -22.96 12.13 6.77
N LEU A 4 -21.95 12.91 7.15
CA LEU A 4 -21.47 14.02 6.34
C LEU A 4 -20.20 13.61 5.58
N LEU A 5 -20.20 13.81 4.27
CA LEU A 5 -19.14 13.43 3.32
C LEU A 5 -18.44 14.70 2.78
N PRO A 6 -17.51 15.32 3.55
CA PRO A 6 -16.79 16.50 3.07
C PRO A 6 -15.74 16.14 2.01
N THR A 7 -15.72 16.90 0.91
CA THR A 7 -14.74 16.73 -0.17
C THR A 7 -14.21 18.07 -0.70
N MET A 8 -12.92 18.08 -1.03
CA MET A 8 -12.27 19.23 -1.68
C MET A 8 -12.53 19.30 -3.20
N ARG A 9 -13.18 18.28 -3.76
CA ARG A 9 -13.55 18.21 -5.19
C ARG A 9 -14.90 18.89 -5.44
N ASP A 10 -15.16 19.23 -6.69
CA ASP A 10 -16.45 19.78 -7.13
C ASP A 10 -17.24 18.72 -7.94
N PRO A 11 -18.58 18.75 -7.95
CA PRO A 11 -19.40 17.77 -8.67
C PRO A 11 -19.10 17.68 -10.17
N GLY A 12 -18.72 18.81 -10.78
CA GLY A 12 -18.37 18.89 -12.21
C GLY A 12 -16.95 18.41 -12.56
N GLN A 13 -16.14 17.99 -11.58
CA GLN A 13 -14.86 17.36 -11.85
C GLN A 13 -15.09 15.87 -12.15
N ILE A 14 -14.97 15.50 -13.42
CA ILE A 14 -15.11 14.11 -13.89
C ILE A 14 -13.96 13.26 -13.31
N GLY A 15 -14.27 12.32 -12.41
CA GLY A 15 -13.28 11.42 -11.82
C GLY A 15 -13.87 10.38 -10.86
N GLY A 16 -13.08 9.36 -10.50
CA GLY A 16 -13.55 8.22 -9.68
C GLY A 16 -14.10 8.60 -8.30
N THR A 17 -13.53 9.61 -7.64
CA THR A 17 -13.97 10.02 -6.28
C THR A 17 -15.36 10.65 -6.26
N SER A 18 -15.73 11.47 -7.25
CA SER A 18 -17.07 12.08 -7.30
C SER A 18 -18.14 11.03 -7.60
N THR A 19 -17.83 10.07 -8.49
CA THR A 19 -18.68 8.90 -8.74
C THR A 19 -18.84 8.06 -7.47
N HIS A 20 -17.75 7.76 -6.75
CA HIS A 20 -17.79 7.01 -5.49
C HIS A 20 -18.69 7.67 -4.45
N LEU A 21 -18.55 8.99 -4.26
CA LEU A 21 -19.35 9.76 -3.32
C LEU A 21 -20.84 9.68 -3.63
N ALA A 22 -21.22 9.85 -4.91
CA ALA A 22 -22.60 9.75 -5.33
C ALA A 22 -23.18 8.35 -5.07
N MET A 23 -22.43 7.30 -5.42
CA MET A 23 -22.86 5.91 -5.19
C MET A 23 -22.95 5.57 -3.70
N LEU A 24 -22.00 6.05 -2.88
CA LEU A 24 -22.03 5.84 -1.43
C LEU A 24 -23.22 6.56 -0.78
N ALA A 25 -23.45 7.83 -1.14
CA ALA A 25 -24.56 8.60 -0.61
C ALA A 25 -25.91 7.95 -0.97
N GLY A 26 -26.12 7.63 -2.26
CA GLY A 26 -27.35 6.95 -2.70
C GLY A 26 -27.52 5.57 -2.08
N GLY A 27 -26.43 4.81 -1.91
CA GLY A 27 -26.45 3.52 -1.22
C GLY A 27 -26.85 3.65 0.25
N LEU A 28 -26.29 4.63 0.98
CA LEU A 28 -26.64 4.90 2.38
C LEU A 28 -28.11 5.30 2.53
N GLU A 29 -28.62 6.17 1.64
CA GLU A 29 -30.03 6.55 1.58
C GLU A 29 -30.95 5.34 1.33
N ALA A 30 -30.59 4.49 0.37
CA ALA A 30 -31.35 3.28 0.04
C ALA A 30 -31.41 2.27 1.20
N VAL A 31 -30.39 2.24 2.08
CA VAL A 31 -30.40 1.39 3.28
C VAL A 31 -30.95 2.09 4.53
N GLY A 32 -31.55 3.27 4.39
CA GLY A 32 -32.27 3.97 5.45
C GLY A 32 -31.42 4.93 6.31
N HIS A 33 -30.29 5.39 5.78
CA HIS A 33 -29.39 6.36 6.44
C HIS A 33 -29.43 7.71 5.70
N GLU A 34 -29.17 8.81 6.39
CA GLU A 34 -29.05 10.14 5.75
C GLU A 34 -27.58 10.38 5.41
N ALA A 35 -27.29 10.73 4.17
CA ALA A 35 -25.92 11.03 3.72
C ALA A 35 -25.91 12.35 2.95
N HIS A 36 -25.03 13.28 3.33
CA HIS A 36 -24.89 14.54 2.63
C HIS A 36 -23.45 14.76 2.18
N THR A 37 -23.26 15.10 0.91
CA THR A 37 -21.93 15.42 0.37
C THR A 37 -21.70 16.92 0.37
N LEU A 38 -20.72 17.37 1.14
CA LEU A 38 -20.34 18.79 1.23
C LEU A 38 -19.18 19.07 0.27
N TYR A 39 -19.52 19.64 -0.89
CA TYR A 39 -18.55 20.04 -1.91
C TYR A 39 -17.98 21.42 -1.65
N LEU A 40 -16.65 21.55 -1.72
CA LEU A 40 -15.98 22.83 -1.48
C LEU A 40 -16.43 23.95 -2.43
N GLY A 41 -16.57 23.69 -3.73
CA GLY A 41 -16.95 24.73 -4.71
C GLY A 41 -18.38 25.24 -4.56
N GLY A 42 -19.28 24.50 -3.91
CA GLY A 42 -20.63 24.96 -3.56
C GLY A 42 -20.64 26.02 -2.46
N THR A 43 -19.51 26.22 -1.77
CA THR A 43 -19.40 27.09 -0.59
C THR A 43 -18.61 28.37 -0.84
N MET A 44 -18.11 28.59 -2.08
CA MET A 44 -17.25 29.73 -2.42
C MET A 44 -17.68 30.50 -3.68
N PRO A 45 -17.78 31.84 -3.62
CA PRO A 45 -17.93 32.68 -4.80
C PRO A 45 -16.74 32.54 -5.77
N GLY A 46 -17.01 32.50 -7.08
CA GLY A 46 -16.00 32.24 -8.12
C GLY A 46 -14.84 33.25 -8.20
N VAL A 47 -15.02 34.46 -7.67
CA VAL A 47 -13.96 35.48 -7.55
C VAL A 47 -12.96 35.12 -6.45
N VAL A 48 -13.46 34.70 -5.28
CA VAL A 48 -12.65 34.30 -4.11
C VAL A 48 -11.78 33.10 -4.45
N ARG A 49 -12.33 32.12 -5.18
CA ARG A 49 -11.59 30.95 -5.69
C ARG A 49 -10.41 31.35 -6.59
N ARG A 50 -10.59 32.33 -7.48
CA ARG A 50 -9.53 32.79 -8.38
C ARG A 50 -8.40 33.52 -7.64
N THR A 51 -8.75 34.44 -6.73
CA THR A 51 -7.78 35.29 -6.03
C THR A 51 -7.06 34.60 -4.87
N SER A 52 -7.70 33.63 -4.21
CA SER A 52 -7.17 33.03 -2.97
C SER A 52 -6.59 31.63 -3.16
N LEU A 53 -6.89 30.94 -4.28
CA LEU A 53 -6.40 29.59 -4.56
C LEU A 53 -5.60 29.54 -5.85
N ILE A 54 -6.18 29.98 -6.97
CA ILE A 54 -5.59 29.76 -8.30
C ILE A 54 -4.39 30.70 -8.56
N TRP A 55 -4.54 31.99 -8.32
CA TRP A 55 -3.47 32.96 -8.58
C TRP A 55 -2.25 32.79 -7.66
N PRO A 56 -2.40 32.61 -6.34
CA PRO A 56 -1.25 32.36 -5.45
C PRO A 56 -0.58 31.03 -5.76
N ALA A 57 -1.33 29.97 -6.05
CA ALA A 57 -0.75 28.68 -6.45
C ALA A 57 0.04 28.78 -7.76
N GLY A 58 -0.47 29.51 -8.75
CA GLY A 58 0.24 29.78 -10.00
C GLY A 58 1.54 30.54 -9.79
N ALA A 59 1.53 31.57 -8.94
CA ALA A 59 2.73 32.33 -8.60
C ALA A 59 3.77 31.48 -7.84
N LEU A 60 3.33 30.67 -6.87
CA LEU A 60 4.19 29.76 -6.11
C LEU A 60 4.82 28.66 -6.99
N ASN A 61 4.06 28.12 -7.94
CA ASN A 61 4.59 27.13 -8.89
C ASN A 61 5.61 27.73 -9.88
N ARG A 62 5.50 29.03 -10.22
CA ARG A 62 6.54 29.74 -10.99
C ARG A 62 7.84 29.93 -10.21
N LEU A 63 7.76 30.03 -8.88
CA LEU A 63 8.93 30.12 -8.01
C LEU A 63 9.58 28.74 -7.79
N ARG A 64 8.77 27.71 -7.53
CA ARG A 64 9.25 26.34 -7.34
C ARG A 64 8.16 25.32 -7.65
N ALA A 65 8.47 24.36 -8.52
CA ALA A 65 7.56 23.28 -8.87
C ALA A 65 7.04 22.53 -7.62
N GLY A 66 5.71 22.40 -7.52
CA GLY A 66 5.00 21.70 -6.46
C GLY A 66 4.58 22.57 -5.26
N TRP A 67 5.12 23.79 -5.10
CA TRP A 67 4.74 24.66 -3.98
C TRP A 67 3.31 25.19 -4.11
N GLY A 68 2.86 25.49 -5.31
CA GLY A 68 1.48 25.92 -5.57
C GLY A 68 0.47 24.83 -5.27
N MET A 69 0.83 23.56 -5.49
CA MET A 69 -0.02 22.41 -5.15
C MET A 69 -0.18 22.27 -3.64
N MET A 70 0.92 22.31 -2.88
CA MET A 70 0.88 22.24 -1.41
C MET A 70 0.02 23.38 -0.83
N TYR A 71 0.25 24.60 -1.29
CA TYR A 71 -0.55 25.75 -0.88
C TYR A 71 -2.04 25.57 -1.22
N ALA A 72 -2.35 25.14 -2.45
CA ALA A 72 -3.72 24.95 -2.88
C ALA A 72 -4.43 23.83 -2.09
N ALA A 73 -3.76 22.72 -1.82
CA ALA A 73 -4.29 21.63 -1.02
C ALA A 73 -4.57 22.09 0.42
N GLU A 74 -3.60 22.77 1.04
CA GLU A 74 -3.74 23.26 2.41
C GLU A 74 -4.84 24.33 2.56
N ALA A 75 -4.90 25.27 1.61
CA ALA A 75 -5.94 26.29 1.58
C ALA A 75 -7.33 25.69 1.35
N ARG A 76 -7.47 24.73 0.42
CA ARG A 76 -8.74 24.01 0.18
C ARG A 76 -9.17 23.23 1.42
N ALA A 77 -8.24 22.55 2.10
CA ALA A 77 -8.51 21.78 3.30
C ALA A 77 -9.03 22.68 4.45
N ARG A 78 -8.40 23.83 4.68
CA ARG A 78 -8.85 24.83 5.68
C ARG A 78 -10.26 25.36 5.37
N LEU A 79 -10.51 25.68 4.09
CA LEU A 79 -11.81 26.18 3.65
C LEU A 79 -12.91 25.12 3.78
N LEU A 80 -12.59 23.86 3.43
CA LEU A 80 -13.50 22.73 3.61
C LEU A 80 -13.83 22.51 5.08
N ALA A 81 -12.84 22.54 5.97
CA ALA A 81 -13.06 22.42 7.40
C ALA A 81 -13.94 23.56 7.94
N ALA A 82 -13.71 24.80 7.51
CA ALA A 82 -14.55 25.94 7.90
C ALA A 82 -16.00 25.81 7.37
N ALA A 83 -16.18 25.30 6.15
CA ALA A 83 -17.50 24.99 5.62
C ALA A 83 -18.19 23.86 6.42
N THR A 84 -17.44 22.82 6.76
CA THR A 84 -17.92 21.67 7.55
C THR A 84 -18.36 22.14 8.93
N ALA A 85 -17.55 22.92 9.64
CA ALA A 85 -17.90 23.45 10.96
C ALA A 85 -19.18 24.32 10.92
N ARG A 86 -19.35 25.15 9.89
CA ARG A 86 -20.58 25.95 9.72
C ARG A 86 -21.81 25.06 9.49
N GLU A 87 -21.67 23.99 8.72
CA GLU A 87 -22.76 23.06 8.47
C GLU A 87 -23.17 22.32 9.74
N LEU A 88 -22.18 21.81 10.50
CA LEU A 88 -22.42 21.15 11.79
C LEU A 88 -23.05 22.10 12.81
N ALA A 89 -22.60 23.35 12.89
CA ALA A 89 -23.17 24.38 13.76
C ALA A 89 -24.62 24.71 13.39
N ARG A 90 -24.90 24.94 12.10
CA ARG A 90 -26.28 25.19 11.61
C ARG A 90 -27.21 24.03 11.93
N ALA A 91 -26.75 22.79 11.73
CA ALA A 91 -27.53 21.59 12.03
C ALA A 91 -27.78 21.43 13.54
N ALA A 92 -26.80 21.78 14.38
CA ALA A 92 -26.95 21.79 15.84
C ALA A 92 -27.96 22.85 16.31
N GLU A 93 -27.90 24.07 15.76
CA GLU A 93 -28.86 25.15 16.04
C GLU A 93 -30.29 24.76 15.62
N ALA A 94 -30.45 24.21 14.41
CA ALA A 94 -31.75 23.77 13.90
C ALA A 94 -32.38 22.63 14.72
N SER A 95 -31.56 21.85 15.44
CA SER A 95 -32.00 20.73 16.29
C SER A 95 -32.26 21.15 17.75
N GLY A 96 -32.16 22.45 18.07
CA GLY A 96 -32.41 22.98 19.42
C GLY A 96 -31.22 22.89 20.38
N GLY A 97 -30.00 22.66 19.88
CA GLY A 97 -28.79 22.65 20.71
C GLY A 97 -28.48 24.03 21.31
N GLN A 98 -28.24 24.09 22.63
CA GLN A 98 -27.82 25.33 23.29
C GLN A 98 -26.40 25.73 22.84
N THR A 99 -26.27 26.87 22.17
CA THR A 99 -24.99 27.53 21.86
C THR A 99 -24.46 28.33 23.07
N GLY A 100 -24.42 27.68 24.24
CA GLY A 100 -24.09 28.30 25.53
C GLY A 100 -22.89 27.64 26.22
N GLY A 101 -21.66 28.00 25.82
CA GLY A 101 -20.46 27.99 26.68
C GLY A 101 -19.95 26.67 27.29
N GLY A 102 -20.52 25.51 26.97
CA GLY A 102 -20.02 24.18 27.39
C GLY A 102 -19.40 23.38 26.23
N PRO A 103 -18.54 22.36 26.49
CA PRO A 103 -17.64 21.75 25.50
C PRO A 103 -18.27 20.72 24.55
N ALA A 104 -19.60 20.69 24.36
CA ALA A 104 -20.20 19.77 23.39
C ALA A 104 -21.46 20.39 22.76
N THR A 105 -21.29 21.03 21.60
CA THR A 105 -22.40 21.32 20.69
C THR A 105 -22.88 20.02 20.08
N THR A 106 -24.01 19.49 20.56
CA THR A 106 -24.61 18.26 20.03
C THR A 106 -25.17 18.53 18.62
N THR A 107 -24.45 18.06 17.61
CA THR A 107 -24.90 18.07 16.22
C THR A 107 -25.66 16.77 15.91
N PRO A 108 -26.65 16.77 15.02
CA PRO A 108 -27.35 15.54 14.68
C PRO A 108 -26.55 14.63 13.73
N TRP A 109 -25.44 15.14 13.17
CA TRP A 109 -24.50 14.32 12.40
C TRP A 109 -23.77 13.34 13.31
N GLU A 110 -23.63 12.10 12.89
CA GLU A 110 -23.03 11.04 13.70
C GLU A 110 -21.61 10.68 13.22
N VAL A 111 -21.25 10.97 11.97
CA VAL A 111 -19.94 10.65 11.40
C VAL A 111 -19.52 11.69 10.36
N LEU A 112 -18.25 12.07 10.36
CA LEU A 112 -17.58 12.71 9.22
C LEU A 112 -16.78 11.66 8.45
N ASN A 113 -17.03 11.48 7.14
CA ASN A 113 -16.17 10.64 6.29
C ASN A 113 -15.46 11.47 5.22
N ALA A 114 -14.20 11.81 5.50
CA ALA A 114 -13.30 12.57 4.64
C ALA A 114 -12.85 11.75 3.42
N GLN A 115 -12.71 12.42 2.28
CA GLN A 115 -12.37 11.78 1.00
C GLN A 115 -10.93 12.03 0.53
N GLU A 116 -10.21 12.94 1.20
CA GLU A 116 -8.85 13.28 0.84
C GLU A 116 -7.96 13.36 2.07
N VAL A 117 -6.77 12.77 1.98
CA VAL A 117 -5.73 12.80 3.01
C VAL A 117 -5.45 14.22 3.55
N TYR A 118 -5.38 15.22 2.67
CA TYR A 118 -5.00 16.58 3.07
C TYR A 118 -6.05 17.31 3.91
N SER A 119 -7.32 16.90 3.86
CA SER A 119 -8.39 17.54 4.65
C SER A 119 -8.45 17.01 6.08
N VAL A 120 -7.99 15.77 6.31
CA VAL A 120 -8.09 15.09 7.60
C VAL A 120 -7.52 15.88 8.79
N PRO A 121 -6.31 16.49 8.74
CA PRO A 121 -5.80 17.23 9.89
C PRO A 121 -6.65 18.45 10.29
N TYR A 122 -7.38 19.03 9.34
CA TYR A 122 -8.27 20.16 9.59
C TYR A 122 -9.65 19.69 10.02
N LEU A 123 -10.16 18.63 9.40
CA LEU A 123 -11.43 18.01 9.77
C LEU A 123 -11.37 17.35 11.14
N ARG A 124 -10.21 16.85 11.60
CA ARG A 124 -10.04 16.31 12.96
C ARG A 124 -10.40 17.33 14.03
N ARG A 125 -9.96 18.58 13.87
CA ARG A 125 -10.30 19.66 14.81
C ARG A 125 -11.80 19.92 14.87
N VAL A 126 -12.45 19.89 13.71
CA VAL A 126 -13.91 20.05 13.60
C VAL A 126 -14.62 18.84 14.22
N ALA A 127 -14.15 17.63 13.94
CA ALA A 127 -14.68 16.41 14.50
C ALA A 127 -14.59 16.40 16.04
N ASP A 128 -13.46 16.86 16.60
CA ASP A 128 -13.25 17.00 18.05
C ASP A 128 -14.17 18.06 18.67
N GLU A 129 -14.35 19.20 17.99
CA GLU A 129 -15.23 20.29 18.44
C GLU A 129 -16.70 19.83 18.58
N PHE A 130 -17.15 18.94 17.70
CA PHE A 130 -18.52 18.43 17.68
C PHE A 130 -18.67 17.03 18.30
N GLY A 131 -17.59 16.42 18.78
CA GLY A 131 -17.60 15.10 19.42
C GLY A 131 -18.03 13.96 18.51
N ILE A 132 -17.70 14.03 17.21
CA ILE A 132 -18.09 13.03 16.20
C ILE A 132 -16.87 12.30 15.63
N PRO A 133 -16.97 11.00 15.31
CA PRO A 133 -15.88 10.25 14.69
C PRO A 133 -15.56 10.75 13.27
N LEU A 134 -14.27 10.70 12.93
CA LEU A 134 -13.71 11.02 11.63
C LEU A 134 -13.21 9.76 10.93
N VAL A 135 -13.86 9.37 9.87
CA VAL A 135 -13.44 8.31 8.96
C VAL A 135 -12.73 8.91 7.74
N LEU A 136 -11.74 8.22 7.20
CA LEU A 136 -11.05 8.57 5.95
C LEU A 136 -11.29 7.46 4.92
N THR A 137 -11.81 7.80 3.74
CA THR A 137 -11.80 6.92 2.57
C THR A 137 -10.59 7.23 1.67
N LEU A 138 -9.70 6.26 1.48
CA LEU A 138 -8.51 6.35 0.65
C LEU A 138 -8.80 5.79 -0.76
N HIS A 139 -8.86 6.69 -1.74
CA HIS A 139 -9.20 6.40 -3.15
C HIS A 139 -8.02 6.03 -4.04
N GLY A 140 -6.80 6.31 -3.59
CA GLY A 140 -5.60 6.23 -4.41
C GLY A 140 -4.38 6.63 -3.59
N TYR A 141 -3.24 6.72 -4.25
CA TYR A 141 -1.96 7.03 -3.60
C TYR A 141 -1.64 8.53 -3.75
N PRO A 142 -1.88 9.39 -2.74
CA PRO A 142 -1.68 10.82 -2.85
C PRO A 142 -0.26 11.19 -3.27
N LEU A 143 0.76 10.45 -2.81
CA LEU A 143 2.15 10.63 -3.21
C LEU A 143 2.39 10.29 -4.69
N TYR A 144 2.00 9.09 -5.13
CA TYR A 144 2.29 8.60 -6.48
C TYR A 144 1.45 9.31 -7.55
N GLU A 145 0.18 9.63 -7.26
CA GLU A 145 -0.68 10.41 -8.16
C GLU A 145 -0.10 11.82 -8.36
N SER A 146 0.32 12.49 -7.29
CA SER A 146 0.94 13.83 -7.37
C SER A 146 2.31 13.83 -8.08
N VAL A 147 3.00 12.69 -8.13
CA VAL A 147 4.23 12.51 -8.91
C VAL A 147 3.90 12.27 -10.38
N SER A 148 2.93 11.39 -10.67
CA SER A 148 2.51 11.01 -12.02
C SER A 148 1.86 12.16 -12.80
N GLU A 149 1.06 12.99 -12.13
CA GLU A 149 0.43 14.18 -12.74
C GLU A 149 1.42 15.34 -12.97
N GLY A 150 2.72 15.12 -12.76
CA GLY A 150 3.78 16.11 -12.99
C GLY A 150 3.82 17.24 -11.95
N PHE A 151 2.98 17.19 -10.91
CA PHE A 151 2.92 18.25 -9.90
C PHE A 151 4.14 18.28 -8.97
N THR A 152 4.85 17.15 -8.82
CA THR A 152 6.03 17.05 -7.95
C THR A 152 7.29 16.47 -8.62
N SER A 153 7.28 16.32 -9.95
CA SER A 153 8.40 15.78 -10.73
C SER A 153 9.66 16.66 -10.57
N GLY A 154 10.43 16.40 -9.50
CA GLY A 154 11.71 17.06 -9.20
C GLY A 154 11.90 17.59 -7.77
N SER A 155 10.84 17.79 -6.96
CA SER A 155 11.01 18.40 -5.63
C SER A 155 11.10 17.35 -4.51
N ARG A 156 12.32 17.13 -3.98
CA ARG A 156 12.58 16.28 -2.79
C ARG A 156 11.74 16.67 -1.58
N MET A 157 11.42 17.96 -1.41
CA MET A 157 10.62 18.47 -0.29
C MET A 157 9.12 18.24 -0.48
N GLY A 158 8.63 18.29 -1.73
CA GLY A 158 7.24 18.00 -2.06
C GLY A 158 6.89 16.55 -1.76
N ARG A 159 7.69 15.60 -2.25
CA ARG A 159 7.51 14.17 -1.95
C ARG A 159 7.50 13.88 -0.45
N HIS A 160 8.44 14.49 0.29
CA HIS A 160 8.51 14.33 1.72
C HIS A 160 7.24 14.85 2.42
N TYR A 161 6.77 16.06 2.07
CA TYR A 161 5.52 16.62 2.58
C TYR A 161 4.30 15.72 2.31
N LEU A 162 4.16 15.20 1.08
CA LEU A 162 3.03 14.35 0.71
C LEU A 162 2.99 13.07 1.55
N MET A 163 4.14 12.41 1.70
CA MET A 163 4.28 11.22 2.53
C MET A 163 3.95 11.53 4.01
N ARG A 164 4.41 12.68 4.54
CA ARG A 164 4.06 13.12 5.91
C ARG A 164 2.56 13.37 6.06
N ALA A 165 1.94 14.02 5.07
CA ALA A 165 0.53 14.36 5.10
C ALA A 165 -0.34 13.09 5.11
N GLU A 166 0.05 12.07 4.32
CA GLU A 166 -0.60 10.76 4.27
C GLU A 166 -0.52 10.01 5.59
N MET A 167 0.68 9.78 6.12
CA MET A 167 0.83 9.11 7.42
C MET A 167 0.09 9.85 8.55
N ARG A 168 0.13 11.19 8.55
CA ARG A 168 -0.60 11.99 9.54
C ARG A 168 -2.11 11.80 9.42
N ALA A 169 -2.65 11.81 8.21
CA ALA A 169 -4.08 11.59 7.99
C ALA A 169 -4.53 10.19 8.46
N LEU A 170 -3.78 9.16 8.10
CA LEU A 170 -4.06 7.77 8.50
C LEU A 170 -4.07 7.57 10.02
N ARG A 171 -3.25 8.33 10.76
CA ARG A 171 -3.23 8.31 12.24
C ARG A 171 -4.35 9.11 12.89
N LEU A 172 -4.76 10.23 12.29
CA LEU A 172 -5.77 11.13 12.85
C LEU A 172 -7.22 10.68 12.60
N ALA A 173 -7.45 9.88 11.57
CA ALA A 173 -8.77 9.30 11.31
C ALA A 173 -9.05 8.16 12.31
N ASP A 174 -10.25 8.12 12.90
CA ASP A 174 -10.70 7.07 13.83
C ASP A 174 -10.82 5.72 13.13
N ALA A 175 -11.22 5.73 11.85
CA ALA A 175 -11.15 4.59 10.95
C ALA A 175 -10.71 5.02 9.54
N VAL A 176 -10.04 4.12 8.83
CA VAL A 176 -9.60 4.29 7.44
C VAL A 176 -10.24 3.21 6.59
N VAL A 177 -10.94 3.59 5.54
CA VAL A 177 -11.45 2.68 4.50
C VAL A 177 -10.55 2.79 3.29
N THR A 178 -10.01 1.68 2.83
CA THR A 178 -9.22 1.56 1.59
C THR A 178 -10.05 0.89 0.52
N VAL A 179 -10.03 1.44 -0.70
CA VAL A 179 -10.91 0.95 -1.78
C VAL A 179 -10.37 -0.26 -2.56
N ASP A 180 -9.16 -0.70 -2.26
CA ASP A 180 -8.55 -1.92 -2.80
C ASP A 180 -7.51 -2.51 -1.84
N THR A 181 -7.14 -3.77 -2.08
CA THR A 181 -6.22 -4.55 -1.23
C THR A 181 -4.79 -4.01 -1.24
N ARG A 182 -4.36 -3.31 -2.28
CA ARG A 182 -3.02 -2.75 -2.40
C ARG A 182 -2.93 -1.44 -1.60
N LEU A 183 -3.98 -0.61 -1.65
CA LEU A 183 -4.12 0.55 -0.77
C LEU A 183 -4.19 0.12 0.70
N TYR A 184 -4.85 -0.99 1.01
CA TYR A 184 -4.82 -1.57 2.34
C TYR A 184 -3.40 -1.92 2.78
N ARG A 185 -2.66 -2.69 1.97
CA ARG A 185 -1.26 -3.05 2.25
C ARG A 185 -0.37 -1.80 2.38
N HIS A 186 -0.60 -0.80 1.54
CA HIS A 186 0.13 0.47 1.58
C HIS A 186 -0.15 1.25 2.88
N ALA A 187 -1.41 1.45 3.23
CA ALA A 187 -1.80 2.11 4.47
C ALA A 187 -1.26 1.34 5.68
N LEU A 188 -1.33 0.01 5.67
CA LEU A 188 -0.78 -0.84 6.71
C LEU A 188 0.75 -0.75 6.80
N GLY A 189 1.46 -0.64 5.68
CA GLY A 189 2.91 -0.41 5.67
C GLY A 189 3.30 0.97 6.23
N LEU A 190 2.46 1.98 6.02
CA LEU A 190 2.69 3.34 6.53
C LEU A 190 2.34 3.51 8.01
N VAL A 191 1.28 2.86 8.49
CA VAL A 191 0.76 2.96 9.87
C VAL A 191 0.33 1.59 10.43
N PRO A 192 1.26 0.62 10.58
CA PRO A 192 0.92 -0.74 11.02
C PRO A 192 0.24 -0.77 12.40
N GLU A 193 0.51 0.21 13.26
CA GLU A 193 -0.13 0.39 14.56
C GLU A 193 -1.64 0.66 14.49
N ARG A 194 -2.13 1.09 13.32
CA ARG A 194 -3.55 1.38 13.06
C ARG A 194 -4.28 0.20 12.40
N ALA A 195 -3.69 -1.00 12.30
CA ALA A 195 -4.26 -2.15 11.59
C ALA A 195 -5.75 -2.43 11.93
N ALA A 196 -6.12 -2.35 13.21
CA ALA A 196 -7.51 -2.58 13.67
C ALA A 196 -8.51 -1.48 13.24
N ALA A 197 -8.00 -0.33 12.81
CA ALA A 197 -8.77 0.80 12.33
C ALA A 197 -8.70 0.95 10.80
N ILE A 198 -7.99 0.07 10.08
CA ILE A 198 -7.90 0.09 8.62
C ILE A 198 -8.75 -1.05 8.06
N TYR A 199 -9.67 -0.70 7.18
CA TYR A 199 -10.62 -1.59 6.54
C TYR A 199 -10.39 -1.59 5.04
N THR A 200 -10.67 -2.71 4.39
CA THR A 200 -10.68 -2.79 2.93
C THR A 200 -12.12 -2.99 2.46
N LEU A 201 -12.67 -2.00 1.78
CA LEU A 201 -13.98 -2.10 1.13
C LEU A 201 -13.75 -1.89 -0.37
N MET A 202 -13.75 -2.97 -1.14
CA MET A 202 -13.53 -2.91 -2.59
C MET A 202 -14.42 -1.85 -3.23
N ASN A 203 -13.93 -1.22 -4.30
CA ASN A 203 -14.75 -0.36 -5.14
C ASN A 203 -16.04 -1.06 -5.57
N PHE A 204 -17.09 -0.27 -5.70
CA PHE A 204 -18.45 -0.73 -5.94
C PHE A 204 -19.12 0.15 -7.00
N VAL A 205 -20.23 -0.34 -7.53
CA VAL A 205 -21.04 0.34 -8.55
C VAL A 205 -22.50 0.39 -8.16
N ASP A 206 -23.21 1.39 -8.69
CA ASP A 206 -24.65 1.51 -8.52
C ASP A 206 -25.40 0.51 -9.42
N THR A 207 -25.66 -0.67 -8.87
CA THR A 207 -26.40 -1.75 -9.53
C THR A 207 -27.91 -1.49 -9.69
N SER A 208 -28.44 -0.45 -9.04
CA SER A 208 -29.85 -0.02 -9.22
C SER A 208 -30.01 0.83 -10.48
N VAL A 209 -28.95 1.55 -10.84
CA VAL A 209 -28.88 2.43 -12.00
C VAL A 209 -28.28 1.70 -13.22
N LEU A 210 -27.22 0.92 -13.00
CA LEU A 210 -26.58 0.07 -14.00
C LEU A 210 -27.32 -1.25 -14.05
N THR A 211 -28.48 -1.25 -14.70
CA THR A 211 -29.33 -2.43 -14.87
C THR A 211 -29.20 -3.00 -16.28
N PRO A 212 -29.20 -4.34 -16.42
CA PRO A 212 -29.31 -4.97 -17.73
C PRO A 212 -30.65 -4.59 -18.36
N LEU A 213 -30.65 -4.38 -19.68
CA LEU A 213 -31.89 -4.50 -20.45
C LEU A 213 -32.29 -5.98 -20.44
N GLY A 214 -33.55 -6.26 -20.09
CA GLY A 214 -34.09 -7.62 -20.11
C GLY A 214 -34.38 -8.12 -21.51
N ASP A 215 -35.07 -9.27 -21.59
CA ASP A 215 -35.50 -9.89 -22.86
C ASP A 215 -36.96 -9.52 -23.22
N SER A 216 -37.51 -8.48 -22.59
CA SER A 216 -38.86 -8.02 -22.91
C SER A 216 -38.90 -7.36 -24.29
N VAL A 217 -40.07 -7.35 -24.93
CA VAL A 217 -40.26 -6.68 -26.24
C VAL A 217 -39.89 -5.20 -26.15
N GLU A 218 -40.21 -4.56 -25.01
CA GLU A 218 -39.88 -3.15 -24.75
C GLU A 218 -38.37 -2.93 -24.62
N ASP A 219 -37.64 -3.83 -23.96
CA ASP A 219 -36.18 -3.77 -23.81
C ASP A 219 -35.46 -3.97 -25.15
N GLU A 220 -35.93 -4.91 -25.97
CA GLU A 220 -35.43 -5.09 -27.34
C GLU A 220 -35.67 -3.84 -28.20
N GLU A 221 -36.88 -3.27 -28.14
CA GLU A 221 -37.20 -2.06 -28.89
C GLU A 221 -36.35 -0.88 -28.43
N ARG A 222 -36.13 -0.73 -27.12
CA ARG A 222 -35.24 0.28 -26.55
C ARG A 222 -33.79 0.08 -27.00
N ARG A 223 -33.30 -1.16 -27.02
CA ARG A 223 -31.96 -1.47 -27.55
C ARG A 223 -31.85 -1.12 -29.04
N ARG A 224 -32.87 -1.47 -29.84
CA ARG A 224 -32.92 -1.11 -31.27
C ARG A 224 -33.01 0.41 -31.47
N ALA A 225 -33.72 1.13 -30.61
CA ALA A 225 -33.78 2.60 -30.64
C ALA A 225 -32.40 3.22 -30.37
N LEU A 226 -31.70 2.77 -29.32
CA LEU A 226 -30.33 3.21 -29.02
C LEU A 226 -29.38 2.92 -30.19
N ARG A 227 -29.48 1.74 -30.80
CA ARG A 227 -28.66 1.37 -31.97
C ARG A 227 -28.92 2.26 -33.17
N ARG A 228 -30.17 2.69 -33.40
CA ARG A 228 -30.51 3.67 -34.45
C ARG A 228 -29.98 5.06 -34.13
N GLU A 229 -30.12 5.51 -32.89
CA GLU A 229 -29.58 6.81 -32.43
C GLU A 229 -28.07 6.91 -32.64
N TRP A 230 -27.36 5.81 -32.40
CA TRP A 230 -25.91 5.73 -32.58
C TRP A 230 -25.49 5.27 -33.98
N ASP A 231 -26.38 5.25 -34.97
CA ASP A 231 -26.09 4.82 -36.35
C ASP A 231 -25.32 3.48 -36.43
N VAL A 232 -25.70 2.51 -35.60
CA VAL A 232 -25.10 1.19 -35.59
C VAL A 232 -25.65 0.39 -36.78
N PRO A 233 -24.80 -0.10 -37.70
CA PRO A 233 -25.27 -0.90 -38.83
C PRO A 233 -26.00 -2.17 -38.39
N GLU A 234 -27.04 -2.53 -39.14
CA GLU A 234 -27.83 -3.73 -38.87
C GLU A 234 -26.96 -4.99 -38.96
N GLY A 235 -27.23 -5.96 -38.09
CA GLY A 235 -26.52 -7.25 -38.05
C GLY A 235 -25.10 -7.22 -37.48
N ARG A 236 -24.52 -6.05 -37.15
CA ARG A 236 -23.19 -5.99 -36.52
C ARG A 236 -23.27 -6.22 -35.01
N TYR A 237 -22.20 -6.74 -34.41
CA TYR A 237 -21.98 -6.72 -32.97
C TYR A 237 -21.33 -5.41 -32.55
N VAL A 238 -21.78 -4.82 -31.45
CA VAL A 238 -21.15 -3.63 -30.85
C VAL A 238 -20.12 -4.09 -29.81
N LEU A 239 -18.86 -3.77 -30.07
CA LEU A 239 -17.77 -3.88 -29.11
C LEU A 239 -17.60 -2.52 -28.42
N PHE A 240 -17.63 -2.49 -27.08
CA PHE A 240 -17.51 -1.24 -26.34
C PHE A 240 -16.27 -1.22 -25.45
N CYS A 241 -15.44 -0.18 -25.58
CA CYS A 241 -14.23 0.04 -24.78
C CYS A 241 -14.34 1.38 -24.00
N PRO A 242 -14.92 1.37 -22.77
CA PRO A 242 -15.12 2.54 -21.92
C PRO A 242 -13.86 2.86 -21.10
N ARG A 243 -12.79 3.27 -21.79
CA ARG A 243 -11.46 3.43 -21.17
C ARG A 243 -10.84 4.77 -21.52
N ARG A 244 -10.20 5.40 -20.53
CA ARG A 244 -9.29 6.54 -20.79
C ARG A 244 -8.19 6.06 -21.75
N LEU A 245 -7.84 6.88 -22.75
CA LEU A 245 -6.92 6.47 -23.81
C LEU A 245 -5.45 6.62 -23.37
N VAL A 246 -5.03 5.76 -22.45
CA VAL A 246 -3.67 5.72 -21.88
C VAL A 246 -3.10 4.30 -21.97
N LYS A 247 -1.78 4.18 -22.05
CA LYS A 247 -1.07 2.91 -22.28
C LYS A 247 -1.51 1.77 -21.36
N LYS A 248 -1.51 2.01 -20.04
CA LYS A 248 -1.91 1.01 -19.04
C LYS A 248 -3.31 0.43 -19.22
N ASN A 249 -4.20 1.14 -19.92
CA ASN A 249 -5.57 0.68 -20.18
C ASN A 249 -5.67 -0.19 -21.45
N GLY A 250 -4.55 -0.44 -22.14
CA GLY A 250 -4.47 -1.31 -23.32
C GLY A 250 -5.40 -0.92 -24.46
N VAL A 251 -5.74 0.36 -24.59
CA VAL A 251 -6.79 0.83 -25.51
C VAL A 251 -6.46 0.63 -26.99
N ILE A 252 -5.22 0.32 -27.34
CA ILE A 252 -4.83 -0.01 -28.71
C ILE A 252 -5.23 -1.43 -29.12
N TYR A 253 -5.29 -2.37 -28.17
CA TYR A 253 -5.49 -3.79 -28.43
C TYR A 253 -6.83 -4.11 -29.10
N PRO A 254 -7.96 -3.47 -28.77
CA PRO A 254 -9.21 -3.68 -29.50
C PRO A 254 -9.12 -3.39 -31.00
N SER A 255 -8.35 -2.37 -31.40
CA SER A 255 -8.13 -2.04 -32.82
C SER A 255 -7.15 -3.03 -33.47
N LEU A 256 -6.12 -3.47 -32.74
CA LEU A 256 -5.22 -4.54 -33.20
C LEU A 256 -5.95 -5.88 -33.36
N ALA A 257 -6.91 -6.18 -32.48
CA ALA A 257 -7.73 -7.39 -32.58
C ALA A 257 -8.56 -7.41 -33.86
N LEU A 258 -9.20 -6.29 -34.22
CA LEU A 258 -9.89 -6.18 -35.51
C LEU A 258 -8.93 -6.30 -36.70
N ALA A 259 -7.71 -5.77 -36.58
CA ALA A 259 -6.69 -5.89 -37.62
C ALA A 259 -6.21 -7.34 -37.82
N ALA A 260 -6.17 -8.15 -36.75
CA ALA A 260 -5.76 -9.55 -36.76
C ALA A 260 -6.82 -10.52 -37.30
N MET A 261 -8.10 -10.12 -37.31
CA MET A 261 -9.20 -10.94 -37.83
C MET A 261 -9.19 -11.04 -39.37
N SER A 262 -9.85 -12.06 -39.94
CA SER A 262 -10.14 -12.08 -41.38
C SER A 262 -11.04 -10.89 -41.77
N ASP A 263 -11.07 -10.51 -43.06
CA ASP A 263 -11.95 -9.43 -43.55
C ASP A 263 -13.43 -9.74 -43.26
N SER A 264 -13.86 -10.99 -43.51
CA SER A 264 -15.22 -11.44 -43.22
C SER A 264 -15.57 -11.41 -41.73
N ASP A 265 -14.60 -11.69 -40.86
CA ASP A 265 -14.83 -11.68 -39.41
C ASP A 265 -14.91 -10.26 -38.86
N ARG A 266 -13.96 -9.38 -39.21
CA ARG A 266 -13.93 -8.02 -38.68
C ARG A 266 -15.14 -7.19 -39.11
N GLU A 267 -15.72 -7.45 -40.29
CA GLU A 267 -16.92 -6.76 -40.79
C GLU A 267 -18.18 -7.02 -39.95
N ARG A 268 -18.17 -8.07 -39.11
CA ARG A 268 -19.25 -8.36 -38.16
C ARG A 268 -19.30 -7.37 -37.00
N PHE A 269 -18.28 -6.55 -36.79
CA PHE A 269 -18.14 -5.74 -35.58
C PHE A 269 -18.15 -4.23 -35.84
N LEU A 270 -18.62 -3.48 -34.85
CA LEU A 270 -18.43 -2.05 -34.70
C LEU A 270 -17.81 -1.78 -33.32
N LEU A 271 -16.59 -1.28 -33.29
CA LEU A 271 -15.86 -0.93 -32.08
C LEU A 271 -16.06 0.54 -31.71
N LEU A 272 -16.51 0.78 -30.49
CA LEU A 272 -16.73 2.10 -29.90
C LEU A 272 -15.74 2.32 -28.75
N HIS A 273 -14.85 3.30 -28.89
CA HIS A 273 -14.01 3.79 -27.80
C HIS A 273 -14.63 5.01 -27.15
N ALA A 274 -14.90 4.97 -25.85
CA ALA A 274 -15.33 6.13 -25.06
C ALA A 274 -14.24 6.51 -24.06
N GLY A 275 -13.61 7.67 -24.30
CA GLY A 275 -12.54 8.21 -23.47
C GLY A 275 -11.60 9.13 -24.26
N GLU A 276 -10.76 9.85 -23.52
CA GLU A 276 -9.71 10.72 -24.07
C GLU A 276 -8.34 10.36 -23.49
N GLY A 277 -7.27 10.70 -24.19
CA GLY A 277 -5.90 10.49 -23.72
C GLY A 277 -4.87 10.40 -24.86
N GLY A 278 -3.60 10.26 -24.47
CA GLY A 278 -2.45 10.32 -25.37
C GLY A 278 -2.37 9.20 -26.41
N GLU A 279 -3.00 8.05 -26.15
CA GLU A 279 -2.99 6.91 -27.09
C GLU A 279 -3.94 7.10 -28.28
N ARG A 280 -4.73 8.19 -28.32
CA ARG A 280 -5.66 8.46 -29.42
C ARG A 280 -4.97 8.44 -30.78
N ALA A 281 -3.82 9.11 -30.90
CA ALA A 281 -3.08 9.19 -32.16
C ALA A 281 -2.60 7.81 -32.64
N GLU A 282 -2.23 6.94 -31.70
CA GLU A 282 -1.78 5.59 -32.00
C GLU A 282 -2.95 4.70 -32.45
N ILE A 283 -4.12 4.82 -31.82
CA ILE A 283 -5.33 4.13 -32.28
C ILE A 283 -5.70 4.60 -33.70
N GLU A 284 -5.69 5.92 -33.96
CA GLU A 284 -5.96 6.47 -35.31
C GLU A 284 -4.95 5.98 -36.35
N ARG A 285 -3.68 5.79 -35.97
CA ARG A 285 -2.64 5.20 -36.82
C ARG A 285 -2.97 3.75 -37.17
N ILE A 286 -3.24 2.91 -36.18
CA ILE A 286 -3.61 1.49 -36.35
C ILE A 286 -4.85 1.37 -37.25
N VAL A 287 -5.88 2.19 -37.00
CA VAL A 287 -7.11 2.21 -37.78
C VAL A 287 -6.84 2.49 -39.26
N ARG A 288 -6.01 3.50 -39.56
CA ARG A 288 -5.70 3.91 -40.93
C ARG A 288 -4.86 2.88 -41.68
N GLU A 289 -3.83 2.34 -41.03
CA GLU A 289 -2.93 1.35 -41.63
C GLU A 289 -3.66 0.04 -41.95
N ASN A 290 -4.67 -0.31 -41.16
CA ASN A 290 -5.45 -1.55 -41.31
C ASN A 290 -6.82 -1.35 -41.96
N ARG A 291 -7.12 -0.15 -42.49
CA ARG A 291 -8.38 0.21 -43.18
C ARG A 291 -9.65 -0.04 -42.35
N LEU A 292 -9.60 0.29 -41.06
CA LEU A 292 -10.67 0.03 -40.09
C LEU A 292 -11.61 1.24 -39.87
N GLU A 293 -11.55 2.28 -40.70
CA GLU A 293 -12.26 3.56 -40.48
C GLU A 293 -13.78 3.39 -40.41
N LYS A 294 -14.32 2.36 -41.07
CA LYS A 294 -15.76 2.03 -41.06
C LYS A 294 -16.17 1.15 -39.87
N LEU A 295 -15.20 0.64 -39.10
CA LEU A 295 -15.38 -0.35 -38.05
C LEU A 295 -15.03 0.19 -36.67
N VAL A 296 -14.28 1.30 -36.57
CA VAL A 296 -13.83 1.88 -35.29
C VAL A 296 -14.30 3.33 -35.16
N ARG A 297 -14.92 3.66 -34.02
CA ARG A 297 -15.34 5.03 -33.68
C ARG A 297 -14.72 5.48 -32.37
N LEU A 298 -14.11 6.67 -32.39
CA LEU A 298 -13.53 7.32 -31.21
C LEU A 298 -14.48 8.41 -30.72
N LEU A 299 -15.22 8.13 -29.66
CA LEU A 299 -16.31 8.98 -29.17
C LEU A 299 -15.82 10.15 -28.29
N GLY A 300 -14.57 10.13 -27.83
CA GLY A 300 -14.07 11.11 -26.85
C GLY A 300 -14.71 10.94 -25.47
N GLY A 301 -14.64 11.96 -24.62
CA GLY A 301 -15.23 11.93 -23.28
C GLY A 301 -16.76 11.96 -23.34
N GLN A 302 -17.41 11.02 -22.65
CA GLN A 302 -18.88 10.88 -22.64
C GLN A 302 -19.44 11.11 -21.24
N GLY A 303 -20.68 11.62 -21.16
CA GLY A 303 -21.39 11.83 -19.90
C GLY A 303 -21.91 10.50 -19.28
N PRO A 304 -22.21 10.47 -17.97
CA PRO A 304 -22.62 9.23 -17.29
C PRO A 304 -23.88 8.56 -17.88
N GLU A 305 -24.87 9.34 -18.30
CA GLU A 305 -26.09 8.82 -18.94
C GLU A 305 -25.76 8.16 -20.29
N THR A 306 -24.97 8.84 -21.12
CA THR A 306 -24.53 8.31 -22.41
C THR A 306 -23.71 7.03 -22.25
N VAL A 307 -22.78 7.00 -21.29
CA VAL A 307 -21.98 5.80 -21.01
C VAL A 307 -22.87 4.62 -20.61
N ARG A 308 -23.91 4.85 -19.82
CA ARG A 308 -24.89 3.82 -19.45
C ARG A 308 -25.62 3.25 -20.67
N ASP A 309 -26.05 4.11 -21.58
CA ASP A 309 -26.73 3.67 -22.80
C ASP A 309 -25.79 2.92 -23.74
N LEU A 310 -24.52 3.31 -23.81
CA LEU A 310 -23.49 2.57 -24.53
C LEU A 310 -23.27 1.16 -23.95
N TYR A 311 -23.20 1.02 -22.62
CA TYR A 311 -23.15 -0.31 -21.98
C TYR A 311 -24.37 -1.16 -22.33
N ARG A 312 -25.59 -0.60 -22.25
CA ARG A 312 -26.84 -1.31 -22.55
C ARG A 312 -26.92 -1.75 -24.01
N MET A 313 -26.41 -0.92 -24.91
CA MET A 313 -26.36 -1.20 -26.34
C MET A 313 -25.31 -2.28 -26.67
N ALA A 314 -24.16 -2.25 -26.01
CA ALA A 314 -23.02 -3.12 -26.29
C ALA A 314 -23.39 -4.61 -26.26
N ASP A 315 -22.78 -5.37 -27.16
CA ASP A 315 -22.89 -6.84 -27.21
C ASP A 315 -21.75 -7.51 -26.44
N ILE A 316 -20.55 -6.91 -26.49
CA ILE A 316 -19.37 -7.34 -25.75
C ILE A 316 -18.65 -6.07 -25.24
N VAL A 317 -18.26 -6.07 -23.97
CA VAL A 317 -17.45 -5.00 -23.39
C VAL A 317 -16.00 -5.44 -23.26
N LEU A 318 -15.08 -4.55 -23.64
CA LEU A 318 -13.64 -4.77 -23.64
C LEU A 318 -12.97 -3.89 -22.59
N VAL A 319 -12.25 -4.52 -21.65
CA VAL A 319 -11.41 -3.85 -20.65
C VAL A 319 -9.98 -4.41 -20.75
N PRO A 320 -9.26 -4.11 -21.85
CA PRO A 320 -8.05 -4.84 -22.27
C PRO A 320 -6.78 -4.34 -21.59
N SER A 321 -6.84 -4.02 -20.30
CA SER A 321 -5.71 -3.39 -19.61
C SER A 321 -4.45 -4.24 -19.55
N VAL A 322 -3.33 -3.56 -19.35
CA VAL A 322 -1.99 -4.15 -19.43
C VAL A 322 -1.09 -3.60 -18.34
N HIS A 323 -0.03 -4.35 -18.01
CA HIS A 323 1.05 -3.83 -17.18
C HIS A 323 1.82 -2.74 -17.95
N SER A 324 1.97 -1.56 -17.35
CA SER A 324 2.76 -0.46 -17.92
C SER A 324 3.48 0.31 -16.82
N GLU A 325 4.80 0.43 -16.92
CA GLU A 325 5.64 1.32 -16.08
C GLU A 325 5.41 1.17 -14.55
N ASN A 326 5.32 -0.07 -14.04
CA ASN A 326 5.03 -0.39 -12.62
C ASN A 326 3.67 0.14 -12.12
N VAL A 327 2.77 0.55 -13.01
CA VAL A 327 1.39 0.93 -12.69
C VAL A 327 0.47 -0.20 -13.13
N GLU A 328 -0.12 -0.86 -12.15
CA GLU A 328 -1.06 -1.95 -12.35
C GLU A 328 -2.49 -1.47 -12.06
N GLU A 329 -3.46 -1.93 -12.84
CA GLU A 329 -4.86 -1.58 -12.63
C GLU A 329 -5.37 -2.06 -11.26
N ALA A 330 -6.09 -1.18 -10.55
CA ALA A 330 -6.83 -1.51 -9.34
C ALA A 330 -8.11 -2.29 -9.69
N THR A 331 -9.09 -2.28 -8.80
CA THR A 331 -10.45 -2.65 -9.17
C THR A 331 -10.95 -1.73 -10.28
N SER A 332 -11.30 -2.30 -11.43
CA SER A 332 -11.71 -1.55 -12.61
C SER A 332 -13.20 -1.21 -12.55
N LEU A 333 -13.55 0.06 -12.34
CA LEU A 333 -14.94 0.51 -12.36
C LEU A 333 -15.62 0.19 -13.70
N ALA A 334 -14.90 0.32 -14.82
CA ALA A 334 -15.44 0.00 -16.15
C ALA A 334 -15.85 -1.48 -16.29
N ALA A 335 -15.06 -2.40 -15.71
CA ALA A 335 -15.43 -3.81 -15.70
C ALA A 335 -16.61 -4.07 -14.76
N LEU A 336 -16.62 -3.48 -13.55
CA LEU A 336 -17.76 -3.57 -12.64
C LEU A 336 -19.05 -3.03 -13.27
N GLU A 337 -18.98 -1.93 -14.01
CA GLU A 337 -20.10 -1.35 -14.75
C GLU A 337 -20.60 -2.28 -15.86
N ALA A 338 -19.70 -2.92 -16.59
CA ALA A 338 -20.05 -3.90 -17.62
C ALA A 338 -20.78 -5.12 -17.03
N MET A 339 -20.22 -5.68 -15.96
CA MET A 339 -20.79 -6.80 -15.23
C MET A 339 -22.13 -6.42 -14.59
N ALA A 340 -22.25 -5.20 -14.02
CA ALA A 340 -23.52 -4.68 -13.53
C ALA A 340 -24.55 -4.52 -14.66
N CYS A 341 -24.18 -4.02 -15.83
CA CYS A 341 -25.10 -3.98 -16.98
C CYS A 341 -25.40 -5.38 -17.57
N GLY A 342 -24.89 -6.46 -16.97
CA GLY A 342 -25.07 -7.83 -17.44
C GLY A 342 -24.59 -7.96 -18.88
N ARG A 343 -23.41 -7.44 -19.20
CA ARG A 343 -22.79 -7.56 -20.51
C ARG A 343 -21.61 -8.54 -20.45
N PRO A 344 -21.43 -9.38 -21.49
CA PRO A 344 -20.23 -10.22 -21.60
C PRO A 344 -18.97 -9.34 -21.57
N LEU A 345 -18.03 -9.71 -20.72
CA LEU A 345 -16.79 -8.97 -20.49
C LEU A 345 -15.58 -9.76 -21.00
N VAL A 346 -14.72 -9.10 -21.77
CA VAL A 346 -13.36 -9.57 -22.04
C VAL A 346 -12.39 -8.59 -21.39
N ALA A 347 -11.60 -9.07 -20.43
CA ALA A 347 -10.72 -8.26 -19.60
C ALA A 347 -9.26 -8.69 -19.73
N GLY A 348 -8.34 -7.74 -19.53
CA GLY A 348 -6.92 -8.04 -19.44
C GLY A 348 -6.60 -8.88 -18.19
N ASP A 349 -5.74 -9.87 -18.35
CA ASP A 349 -5.25 -10.73 -17.26
C ASP A 349 -4.14 -10.04 -16.45
N VAL A 350 -4.52 -8.95 -15.77
CA VAL A 350 -3.60 -8.10 -14.98
C VAL A 350 -4.30 -7.52 -13.74
N GLY A 351 -3.56 -7.35 -12.65
CA GLY A 351 -3.99 -6.60 -11.47
C GLY A 351 -5.37 -6.95 -10.92
N GLY A 352 -6.11 -5.91 -10.51
CA GLY A 352 -7.44 -6.08 -9.93
C GLY A 352 -8.49 -6.64 -10.90
N LEU A 353 -8.20 -6.75 -12.21
CA LEU A 353 -9.07 -7.45 -13.15
C LEU A 353 -8.93 -8.97 -12.99
N ALA A 354 -7.71 -9.48 -12.89
CA ALA A 354 -7.44 -10.90 -12.68
C ALA A 354 -7.94 -11.40 -11.31
N GLU A 355 -7.96 -10.52 -10.30
CA GLU A 355 -8.56 -10.84 -8.99
C GLU A 355 -10.10 -10.88 -9.01
N MET A 356 -10.74 -10.17 -9.95
CA MET A 356 -12.19 -9.92 -9.96
C MET A 356 -12.95 -10.77 -10.99
N VAL A 357 -12.32 -11.09 -12.12
CA VAL A 357 -12.93 -11.85 -13.21
C VAL A 357 -12.48 -13.30 -13.11
N VAL A 358 -13.44 -14.22 -12.92
CA VAL A 358 -13.20 -15.65 -13.00
C VAL A 358 -13.30 -16.06 -14.47
N ASP A 359 -12.15 -16.43 -15.06
CA ASP A 359 -12.07 -16.78 -16.48
C ASP A 359 -13.02 -17.94 -16.83
N GLY A 360 -13.80 -17.76 -17.90
CA GLY A 360 -14.80 -18.72 -18.35
C GLY A 360 -16.09 -18.76 -17.53
N GLU A 361 -16.18 -18.02 -16.42
CA GLU A 361 -17.38 -17.98 -15.57
C GLU A 361 -18.03 -16.59 -15.51
N THR A 362 -17.28 -15.54 -15.17
CA THR A 362 -17.81 -14.16 -15.05
C THR A 362 -17.27 -13.23 -16.14
N GLY A 363 -16.46 -13.75 -17.05
CA GLY A 363 -15.85 -13.04 -18.16
C GLY A 363 -14.76 -13.91 -18.81
N LEU A 364 -14.07 -13.36 -19.80
CA LEU A 364 -12.88 -13.98 -20.37
C LEU A 364 -11.65 -13.13 -20.03
N LEU A 365 -10.60 -13.76 -19.50
CA LEU A 365 -9.31 -13.14 -19.28
C LEU A 365 -8.40 -13.36 -20.48
N VAL A 366 -7.74 -12.29 -20.94
CA VAL A 366 -6.82 -12.34 -22.07
C VAL A 366 -5.52 -11.62 -21.76
N GLN A 367 -4.42 -12.15 -22.26
CA GLN A 367 -3.13 -11.47 -22.23
C GLN A 367 -3.12 -10.29 -23.21
N ALA A 368 -2.13 -9.40 -23.03
CA ALA A 368 -1.95 -8.16 -23.78
C ALA A 368 -1.54 -8.40 -25.25
N ASP A 369 -2.43 -8.97 -26.04
CA ASP A 369 -2.17 -9.39 -27.42
C ASP A 369 -3.43 -9.25 -28.31
N GLY A 370 -3.22 -8.78 -29.54
CA GLY A 370 -4.31 -8.53 -30.49
C GLY A 370 -4.99 -9.82 -30.98
N GLU A 371 -4.23 -10.88 -31.24
CA GLU A 371 -4.76 -12.15 -31.72
C GLU A 371 -5.55 -12.88 -30.63
N MET A 372 -5.04 -12.87 -29.39
CA MET A 372 -5.74 -13.45 -28.24
C MET A 372 -7.06 -12.73 -27.97
N LEU A 373 -7.05 -11.38 -28.00
CA LEU A 373 -8.26 -10.59 -27.85
C LEU A 373 -9.24 -10.85 -28.99
N ALA A 374 -8.77 -11.00 -30.24
CA ALA A 374 -9.60 -11.34 -31.38
C ALA A 374 -10.27 -12.72 -31.21
N SER A 375 -9.51 -13.72 -30.76
CA SER A 375 -10.03 -15.07 -30.50
C SER A 375 -11.14 -15.05 -29.43
N ALA A 376 -10.95 -14.33 -28.33
CA ALA A 376 -11.96 -14.18 -27.29
C ALA A 376 -13.23 -13.48 -27.81
N ILE A 377 -13.08 -12.41 -28.61
CA ILE A 377 -14.21 -11.70 -29.23
C ILE A 377 -15.01 -12.64 -30.15
N LEU A 378 -14.33 -13.40 -31.02
CA LEU A 378 -14.97 -14.33 -31.94
C LEU A 378 -15.68 -15.47 -31.20
N ARG A 379 -15.03 -16.05 -30.17
CA ARG A 379 -15.63 -17.08 -29.31
C ARG A 379 -16.95 -16.61 -28.71
N LEU A 380 -17.00 -15.37 -28.21
CA LEU A 380 -18.24 -14.79 -27.70
C LEU A 380 -19.24 -14.49 -28.82
N ALA A 381 -18.80 -14.00 -29.98
CA ALA A 381 -19.68 -13.71 -31.12
C ALA A 381 -20.38 -14.96 -31.68
N ASP A 382 -19.70 -16.10 -31.63
CA ASP A 382 -20.17 -17.37 -32.19
C ASP A 382 -21.00 -18.20 -31.20
N SER A 383 -20.96 -17.89 -29.90
CA SER A 383 -21.71 -18.61 -28.87
C SER A 383 -22.66 -17.69 -28.08
N PRO A 384 -23.93 -17.55 -28.52
CA PRO A 384 -24.95 -16.81 -27.77
C PRO A 384 -25.18 -17.34 -26.36
N GLN A 385 -25.10 -18.66 -26.17
CA GLN A 385 -25.26 -19.33 -24.88
C GLN A 385 -24.16 -18.90 -23.90
N LEU A 386 -22.88 -18.98 -24.33
CA LEU A 386 -21.75 -18.55 -23.50
C LEU A 386 -21.86 -17.07 -23.12
N ARG A 387 -22.26 -16.20 -24.06
CA ARG A 387 -22.49 -14.78 -23.74
C ARG A 387 -23.52 -14.60 -22.63
N ALA A 388 -24.65 -15.29 -22.71
CA ALA A 388 -25.72 -15.18 -21.72
C ALA A 388 -25.29 -15.72 -20.35
N GLU A 389 -24.60 -16.86 -20.32
CA GLU A 389 -24.07 -17.48 -19.10
C GLU A 389 -23.08 -16.55 -18.37
N LEU A 390 -22.05 -16.07 -19.09
CA LEU A 390 -21.05 -15.17 -18.54
C LEU A 390 -21.68 -13.86 -18.03
N ALA A 391 -22.57 -13.26 -18.82
CA ALA A 391 -23.25 -12.02 -18.45
C ALA A 391 -24.11 -12.17 -17.19
N SER A 392 -24.85 -13.28 -17.06
CA SER A 392 -25.69 -13.56 -15.90
C SER A 392 -24.87 -13.85 -14.64
N ALA A 393 -23.80 -14.64 -14.76
CA ALA A 393 -22.87 -14.91 -13.67
C ALA A 393 -22.15 -13.64 -13.21
N ALA A 394 -21.66 -12.83 -14.15
CA ALA A 394 -21.03 -11.54 -13.87
C ALA A 394 -21.95 -10.58 -13.12
N ARG A 395 -23.22 -10.47 -13.54
CA ARG A 395 -24.22 -9.64 -12.86
C ARG A 395 -24.45 -10.10 -11.43
N ARG A 396 -24.64 -11.40 -11.21
CA ARG A 396 -24.82 -11.96 -9.85
C ARG A 396 -23.61 -11.63 -8.98
N TYR A 397 -22.40 -11.93 -9.47
CA TYR A 397 -21.16 -11.63 -8.75
C TYR A 397 -21.07 -10.16 -8.33
N VAL A 398 -21.33 -9.21 -9.25
CA VAL A 398 -21.24 -7.78 -8.92
C VAL A 398 -22.35 -7.32 -7.97
N VAL A 399 -23.58 -7.83 -8.09
CA VAL A 399 -24.65 -7.51 -7.14
C VAL A 399 -24.30 -8.00 -5.74
N ASP A 400 -23.78 -9.22 -5.63
CA ASP A 400 -23.50 -9.89 -4.36
C ASP A 400 -22.24 -9.35 -3.67
N ASN A 401 -21.26 -8.83 -4.42
CA ASN A 401 -19.95 -8.45 -3.89
C ASN A 401 -19.62 -6.95 -4.03
N HIS A 402 -20.12 -6.28 -5.07
CA HIS A 402 -19.70 -4.92 -5.47
C HIS A 402 -20.86 -3.94 -5.68
N SER A 403 -22.04 -4.21 -5.11
CA SER A 403 -23.15 -3.28 -5.17
C SER A 403 -23.00 -2.13 -4.18
N HIS A 404 -23.42 -0.93 -4.58
CA HIS A 404 -23.53 0.23 -3.69
C HIS A 404 -24.34 -0.03 -2.41
N LEU A 405 -25.37 -0.90 -2.45
CA LEU A 405 -26.16 -1.28 -1.26
C LEU A 405 -25.32 -2.07 -0.26
N ARG A 406 -24.59 -3.08 -0.72
CA ARG A 406 -23.69 -3.87 0.14
C ARG A 406 -22.56 -3.00 0.67
N ALA A 407 -21.96 -2.17 -0.19
CA ALA A 407 -20.93 -1.24 0.22
C ALA A 407 -21.44 -0.29 1.32
N ALA A 408 -22.63 0.29 1.14
CA ALA A 408 -23.25 1.15 2.15
C ALA A 408 -23.44 0.43 3.49
N GLN A 409 -23.93 -0.82 3.49
CA GLN A 409 -24.05 -1.62 4.72
C GLN A 409 -22.68 -1.83 5.40
N ALA A 410 -21.64 -2.15 4.63
CA ALA A 410 -20.29 -2.31 5.15
C ALA A 410 -19.71 -0.99 5.70
N TYR A 411 -19.96 0.13 5.02
CA TYR A 411 -19.59 1.45 5.51
C TYR A 411 -20.30 1.80 6.81
N VAL A 412 -21.60 1.50 6.93
CA VAL A 412 -22.35 1.70 8.17
C VAL A 412 -21.73 0.90 9.33
N GLU A 413 -21.25 -0.31 9.08
CA GLU A 413 -20.55 -1.09 10.11
C GLU A 413 -19.23 -0.41 10.54
N VAL A 414 -18.43 0.06 9.59
CA VAL A 414 -17.21 0.83 9.90
C VAL A 414 -17.54 2.10 10.69
N TYR A 415 -18.61 2.80 10.31
CA TYR A 415 -19.10 4.01 10.99
C TYR A 415 -19.53 3.73 12.42
N ARG A 416 -20.29 2.66 12.67
CA ARG A 416 -20.67 2.24 14.02
C ARG A 416 -19.46 1.92 14.88
N ARG A 417 -18.47 1.20 14.32
CA ARG A 417 -17.23 0.88 15.03
C ARG A 417 -16.41 2.13 15.37
N ALA A 418 -16.31 3.06 14.42
CA ALA A 418 -15.64 4.33 14.65
C ALA A 418 -16.34 5.15 15.77
N ALA A 419 -17.67 5.14 15.81
CA ALA A 419 -18.46 5.80 16.85
C ALA A 419 -18.38 5.08 18.21
N ALA A 420 -18.24 3.75 18.22
CA ALA A 420 -18.23 2.93 19.43
C ALA A 420 -16.88 2.90 20.18
N SER A 421 -15.81 3.49 19.63
CA SER A 421 -14.45 3.35 20.18
C SER A 421 -14.15 4.25 21.41
N GLU A 422 -15.07 4.31 22.37
CA GLU A 422 -14.71 4.12 23.78
C GLU A 422 -14.99 2.64 24.12
N LEU A 423 -13.92 1.88 24.41
CA LEU A 423 -13.86 0.44 24.76
C LEU A 423 -13.42 -0.48 23.62
N GLY A 424 -12.24 -1.07 23.82
CA GLY A 424 -11.54 -1.90 22.87
C GLY A 424 -12.13 -3.30 22.71
N ALA A 425 -12.30 -3.70 21.47
CA ALA A 425 -12.08 -5.06 20.97
C ALA A 425 -11.92 -4.96 19.44
N ALA A 426 -10.88 -5.59 18.89
CA ALA A 426 -10.72 -5.74 17.44
C ALA A 426 -11.60 -6.89 16.94
N PRO A 427 -12.45 -6.73 15.89
CA PRO A 427 -13.21 -7.84 15.34
C PRO A 427 -12.57 -8.43 14.08
N ASP A 428 -12.98 -9.67 13.79
CA ASP A 428 -12.54 -10.54 12.71
C ASP A 428 -12.56 -9.93 11.31
N VAL A 429 -11.62 -10.40 10.49
CA VAL A 429 -11.54 -10.17 9.05
C VAL A 429 -12.82 -10.70 8.39
N VAL A 430 -13.74 -9.81 8.01
CA VAL A 430 -14.85 -10.17 7.14
C VAL A 430 -14.30 -10.31 5.72
N THR A 431 -13.83 -11.51 5.40
CA THR A 431 -13.61 -11.94 4.02
C THR A 431 -14.96 -12.33 3.42
N PRO A 432 -15.30 -11.90 2.19
CA PRO A 432 -16.36 -12.58 1.44
C PRO A 432 -15.95 -14.05 1.25
N PRO A 433 -16.90 -15.01 1.30
CA PRO A 433 -16.58 -16.41 1.17
C PRO A 433 -15.84 -16.66 -0.15
N THR A 434 -14.64 -17.24 -0.05
CA THR A 434 -13.94 -17.81 -1.19
C THR A 434 -14.84 -18.90 -1.80
N PRO A 435 -15.08 -18.94 -3.12
CA PRO A 435 -15.79 -20.05 -3.72
C PRO A 435 -14.99 -21.33 -3.45
N ALA A 436 -15.59 -22.26 -2.72
CA ALA A 436 -15.01 -23.56 -2.42
C ALA A 436 -14.90 -24.36 -3.73
N LEU A 437 -13.71 -24.37 -4.33
CA LEU A 437 -13.35 -25.35 -5.34
C LEU A 437 -13.19 -26.70 -4.65
N SER A 438 -14.19 -27.56 -4.81
CA SER A 438 -14.14 -28.96 -4.40
C SER A 438 -13.15 -29.71 -5.29
N LEU A 439 -11.90 -29.84 -4.86
CA LEU A 439 -11.00 -30.89 -5.32
C LEU A 439 -11.03 -32.01 -4.27
N GLY A 440 -11.93 -32.96 -4.49
CA GLY A 440 -11.84 -34.25 -3.82
C GLY A 440 -10.70 -35.06 -4.41
N THR A 441 -9.82 -35.60 -3.57
CA THR A 441 -9.55 -37.04 -3.50
C THR A 441 -8.76 -37.39 -2.24
N ALA A 442 -9.17 -38.51 -1.66
CA ALA A 442 -8.75 -39.14 -0.42
C ALA A 442 -7.26 -39.53 -0.35
N VAL A 443 -6.67 -39.49 0.85
CA VAL A 443 -5.77 -40.54 1.36
C VAL A 443 -5.86 -40.66 2.90
N SER A 444 -6.39 -41.81 3.34
CA SER A 444 -6.05 -42.66 4.50
C SER A 444 -5.91 -42.08 5.91
N GLU A 445 -6.82 -42.54 6.78
CA GLU A 445 -6.63 -42.73 8.23
C GLU A 445 -5.48 -43.73 8.54
N ARG A 446 -4.79 -43.52 9.67
CA ARG A 446 -4.29 -44.59 10.57
C ARG A 446 -3.97 -44.03 11.95
N ALA A 447 -4.32 -44.82 12.96
CA ALA A 447 -4.37 -44.52 14.38
C ALA A 447 -3.04 -44.75 15.13
N ASP A 448 -2.98 -44.12 16.33
CA ASP A 448 -2.29 -44.47 17.59
C ASP A 448 -0.87 -45.07 17.58
N THR A 449 0.03 -44.48 18.37
CA THR A 449 0.45 -45.03 19.68
C THR A 449 1.48 -44.14 20.38
N SER A 450 1.45 -44.27 21.70
CA SER A 450 2.20 -43.57 22.75
C SER A 450 3.72 -43.76 22.78
N SER A 451 4.32 -42.89 23.61
CA SER A 451 5.42 -43.10 24.58
C SER A 451 6.83 -42.68 24.19
N ASP A 452 7.31 -41.72 24.99
CA ASP A 452 8.66 -41.59 25.55
C ASP A 452 9.84 -41.58 24.57
N ASP A 453 10.18 -40.38 24.10
CA ASP A 453 11.52 -40.11 23.54
C ASP A 453 12.42 -39.44 24.60
N PRO A 454 13.47 -40.12 25.10
CA PRO A 454 14.46 -39.57 26.02
C PRO A 454 15.32 -38.42 25.42
N LEU A 455 15.17 -38.08 24.14
CA LEU A 455 15.85 -36.93 23.52
C LEU A 455 15.25 -35.56 23.87
N ALA A 456 14.07 -35.50 24.52
CA ALA A 456 13.52 -34.23 25.00
C ALA A 456 14.34 -33.61 26.15
N ALA A 457 15.23 -34.38 26.80
CA ALA A 457 16.03 -33.94 27.94
C ALA A 457 17.41 -33.34 27.60
N ALA A 458 17.69 -33.06 26.32
CA ALA A 458 18.96 -32.47 25.88
C ALA A 458 18.81 -31.25 24.96
N GLN A 459 17.69 -30.52 25.05
CA GLN A 459 17.57 -29.22 24.39
C GLN A 459 18.33 -28.16 25.21
N PRO A 460 19.29 -27.42 24.61
CA PRO A 460 19.97 -26.34 25.32
C PRO A 460 18.95 -25.28 25.71
N ALA A 461 19.13 -24.73 26.93
CA ALA A 461 18.26 -23.76 27.57
C ALA A 461 17.65 -22.74 26.59
N GLY A 462 16.32 -22.61 26.66
CA GLY A 462 15.47 -21.89 25.72
C GLY A 462 16.01 -20.54 25.28
N VAL A 463 16.04 -20.34 23.97
CA VAL A 463 16.17 -19.02 23.35
C VAL A 463 14.89 -18.25 23.68
N LEU A 464 14.94 -17.44 24.73
CA LEU A 464 13.88 -16.49 25.08
C LEU A 464 13.54 -15.66 23.84
N ALA A 465 12.24 -15.55 23.52
CA ALA A 465 11.75 -14.56 22.57
C ALA A 465 12.18 -13.16 23.05
N VAL A 466 13.21 -12.59 22.42
CA VAL A 466 13.82 -11.36 22.91
C VAL A 466 12.92 -10.19 22.50
N GLU A 467 12.02 -9.79 23.40
CA GLU A 467 11.24 -8.57 23.22
C GLU A 467 12.10 -7.33 23.53
N TRP A 468 12.09 -6.37 22.63
CA TRP A 468 12.67 -5.03 22.83
C TRP A 468 11.70 -3.96 22.34
N PRO A 469 11.75 -2.73 22.89
CA PRO A 469 10.92 -1.66 22.41
C PRO A 469 11.42 -1.14 21.06
N THR A 470 10.50 -0.87 20.13
CA THR A 470 10.78 -0.11 18.91
C THR A 470 10.35 1.34 19.13
N ILE A 471 11.17 2.28 18.68
CA ILE A 471 10.88 3.71 18.69
C ILE A 471 10.87 4.27 17.25
N SER A 472 10.22 5.42 17.03
CA SER A 472 10.16 6.08 15.73
C SER A 472 11.14 7.24 15.76
N VAL A 473 12.13 7.20 14.88
CA VAL A 473 13.09 8.29 14.70
C VAL A 473 12.91 8.86 13.30
N LEU A 474 12.47 10.11 13.22
CA LEU A 474 12.14 10.79 11.97
C LEU A 474 11.15 10.02 11.06
N GLY A 475 10.23 9.24 11.64
CA GLY A 475 9.21 8.48 10.90
C GLY A 475 9.61 7.07 10.48
N PHE A 476 10.81 6.62 10.87
CA PHE A 476 11.29 5.25 10.60
C PHE A 476 11.44 4.46 11.90
N PRO A 477 11.14 3.14 11.89
CA PRO A 477 11.26 2.29 13.05
C PRO A 477 12.73 2.04 13.40
N LEU A 478 13.04 2.16 14.69
CA LEU A 478 14.35 1.91 15.28
C LEU A 478 14.17 1.04 16.53
N ASP A 479 14.75 -0.15 16.52
CA ASP A 479 14.67 -1.10 17.62
C ASP A 479 15.71 -0.75 18.71
N VAL A 480 15.25 -0.69 19.96
CA VAL A 480 16.10 -0.39 21.13
C VAL A 480 16.71 -1.69 21.63
N VAL A 481 17.73 -2.12 20.90
CA VAL A 481 18.43 -3.39 21.13
C VAL A 481 19.84 -3.18 21.66
N THR A 482 20.29 -4.12 22.48
CA THR A 482 21.73 -4.29 22.77
C THR A 482 22.41 -5.09 21.67
N LEU A 483 23.74 -5.04 21.63
CA LEU A 483 24.55 -5.83 20.70
C LEU A 483 24.23 -7.33 20.80
N GLU A 484 24.16 -7.85 22.03
CA GLU A 484 23.92 -9.27 22.28
C GLU A 484 22.52 -9.70 21.82
N GLN A 485 21.50 -8.90 22.11
CA GLN A 485 20.13 -9.18 21.68
C GLN A 485 19.98 -9.18 20.15
N ALA A 486 20.58 -8.20 19.48
CA ALA A 486 20.58 -8.13 18.02
C ALA A 486 21.29 -9.35 17.40
N ALA A 487 22.44 -9.75 17.95
CA ALA A 487 23.18 -10.91 17.45
C ALA A 487 22.42 -12.23 17.67
N GLN A 488 21.83 -12.42 18.85
CA GLN A 488 21.01 -13.59 19.17
C GLN A 488 19.79 -13.71 18.26
N TRP A 489 19.16 -12.59 17.90
CA TRP A 489 18.04 -12.59 16.96
C TRP A 489 18.45 -13.00 15.55
N VAL A 490 19.59 -12.52 15.05
CA VAL A 490 20.11 -12.94 13.74
C VAL A 490 20.35 -14.45 13.74
N ILE A 491 20.89 -14.98 14.82
CA ILE A 491 21.13 -16.43 14.97
C ILE A 491 19.83 -17.23 15.09
N ALA A 492 18.83 -16.72 15.80
CA ALA A 492 17.50 -17.33 15.87
C ALA A 492 16.81 -17.31 14.49
N ALA A 493 16.99 -16.24 13.71
CA ALA A 493 16.50 -16.15 12.34
C ALA A 493 17.22 -17.16 11.43
N ALA A 494 18.54 -17.28 11.56
CA ALA A 494 19.34 -18.29 10.85
C ALA A 494 18.88 -19.72 11.14
N ALA A 495 18.46 -20.00 12.37
CA ALA A 495 17.90 -21.29 12.77
C ALA A 495 16.41 -21.50 12.38
N GLY A 496 15.80 -20.56 11.66
CA GLY A 496 14.40 -20.61 11.22
C GLY A 496 13.37 -20.22 12.28
N ALA A 497 13.78 -19.93 13.51
CA ALA A 497 12.87 -19.61 14.62
C ALA A 497 12.34 -18.18 14.62
N ALA A 498 13.11 -17.23 14.04
CA ALA A 498 12.74 -15.82 13.95
C ALA A 498 12.61 -15.30 12.50
N ALA A 499 12.84 -16.16 11.50
CA ALA A 499 12.72 -15.79 10.10
C ALA A 499 11.24 -15.87 9.63
N PRO A 500 10.77 -14.90 8.85
CA PRO A 500 9.44 -14.94 8.25
C PRO A 500 9.33 -16.05 7.21
N ALA A 501 8.19 -16.74 7.16
CA ALA A 501 7.97 -17.84 6.21
C ALA A 501 8.10 -17.36 4.76
N GLY A 502 8.87 -18.10 3.94
CA GLY A 502 8.99 -17.86 2.51
C GLY A 502 9.82 -16.64 2.09
N ARG A 503 10.62 -16.04 3.00
CA ARG A 503 11.59 -14.98 2.64
C ARG A 503 12.75 -14.85 3.63
N THR A 504 13.87 -14.33 3.15
CA THR A 504 15.00 -13.87 3.96
C THR A 504 14.57 -12.74 4.89
N ALA A 505 14.90 -12.86 6.18
CA ALA A 505 14.74 -11.80 7.17
C ALA A 505 15.78 -10.68 6.95
N LEU A 506 15.41 -9.43 7.19
CA LEU A 506 16.25 -8.26 6.91
C LEU A 506 16.69 -7.55 8.19
N ALA A 507 18.00 -7.54 8.44
CA ALA A 507 18.62 -6.70 9.47
C ALA A 507 19.25 -5.45 8.82
N VAL A 508 18.75 -4.27 9.20
CA VAL A 508 19.10 -2.99 8.60
C VAL A 508 19.79 -2.08 9.62
N SER A 509 20.95 -1.55 9.24
CA SER A 509 21.68 -0.57 10.04
C SER A 509 20.94 0.78 10.01
N PHE A 510 20.28 1.14 11.09
CA PHE A 510 19.67 2.45 11.23
C PHE A 510 20.74 3.49 11.54
N ASN A 511 21.19 4.22 10.51
CA ASN A 511 22.19 5.28 10.64
C ASN A 511 21.71 6.60 9.99
N PRO A 512 22.26 7.76 10.37
CA PRO A 512 21.85 9.06 9.84
C PRO A 512 21.89 9.19 8.31
N GLU A 513 22.82 8.51 7.64
CA GLU A 513 22.92 8.56 6.18
C GLU A 513 21.79 7.79 5.52
N LEU A 514 21.50 6.58 5.99
CA LEU A 514 20.43 5.74 5.47
C LEU A 514 19.08 6.39 5.73
N VAL A 515 18.84 6.93 6.94
CA VAL A 515 17.61 7.67 7.27
C VAL A 515 17.42 8.86 6.33
N MET A 516 18.45 9.67 6.13
CA MET A 516 18.35 10.85 5.27
C MET A 516 18.21 10.49 3.79
N ARG A 517 18.65 9.30 3.37
CA ARG A 517 18.38 8.75 2.04
C ARG A 517 16.96 8.22 1.92
N ALA A 518 16.47 7.47 2.90
CA ALA A 518 15.08 7.01 2.97
C ALA A 518 14.09 8.17 2.90
N GLN A 519 14.39 9.29 3.56
CA GLN A 519 13.58 10.51 3.42
C GLN A 519 13.54 11.10 2.00
N ALA A 520 14.50 10.77 1.14
CA ALA A 520 14.66 11.30 -0.21
C ALA A 520 14.31 10.30 -1.33
N ASP A 521 14.31 9.01 -1.01
CA ASP A 521 14.16 7.89 -1.94
C ASP A 521 13.13 6.88 -1.37
N PRO A 522 11.93 6.79 -1.98
CA PRO A 522 10.87 5.90 -1.52
C PRO A 522 11.28 4.42 -1.46
N ALA A 523 12.13 3.95 -2.39
CA ALA A 523 12.57 2.56 -2.38
C ALA A 523 13.39 2.25 -1.13
N VAL A 524 14.20 3.20 -0.67
CA VAL A 524 14.98 3.07 0.57
C VAL A 524 14.10 3.22 1.81
N ALA A 525 13.05 4.06 1.75
CA ALA A 525 12.06 4.18 2.82
C ALA A 525 11.34 2.85 3.07
N GLU A 526 10.93 2.18 1.98
CA GLU A 526 10.27 0.87 2.03
C GLU A 526 11.15 -0.18 2.71
N VAL A 527 12.45 -0.24 2.38
CA VAL A 527 13.37 -1.16 3.08
C VAL A 527 13.45 -0.87 4.58
N MET A 528 13.45 0.41 4.97
CA MET A 528 13.54 0.78 6.39
C MET A 528 12.25 0.47 7.18
N TRP A 529 11.07 0.53 6.55
CA TRP A 529 9.81 0.14 7.19
C TRP A 529 9.63 -1.37 7.29
N GLU A 530 10.01 -2.09 6.24
CA GLU A 530 9.87 -3.55 6.14
C GLU A 530 11.03 -4.32 6.78
N ALA A 531 12.07 -3.63 7.28
CA ALA A 531 13.17 -4.27 7.99
C ALA A 531 12.64 -5.11 9.16
N ASP A 532 13.09 -6.36 9.30
CA ASP A 532 12.69 -7.24 10.40
C ASP A 532 13.43 -6.89 11.71
N LEU A 533 14.68 -6.43 11.59
CA LEU A 533 15.47 -5.82 12.66
C LEU A 533 16.08 -4.51 12.17
N SER A 534 15.84 -3.41 12.88
CA SER A 534 16.38 -2.08 12.58
C SER A 534 17.21 -1.60 13.78
N TYR A 535 18.53 -1.78 13.75
CA TYR A 535 19.38 -1.57 14.93
C TYR A 535 20.12 -0.21 14.90
N PRO A 536 20.40 0.41 16.07
CA PRO A 536 20.99 1.75 16.18
C PRO A 536 22.48 1.77 15.79
N ASP A 537 22.75 1.87 14.49
CA ASP A 537 24.12 1.95 13.97
C ASP A 537 24.69 3.37 14.05
N GLY A 538 25.51 3.57 15.10
CA GLY A 538 26.30 4.77 15.28
C GLY A 538 25.75 5.76 16.30
N VAL A 539 26.60 6.70 16.68
CA VAL A 539 26.31 7.68 17.74
C VAL A 539 25.12 8.57 17.39
N GLY A 540 24.93 8.89 16.12
CA GLY A 540 23.81 9.72 15.66
C GLY A 540 22.46 9.03 15.84
N ALA A 541 22.37 7.73 15.56
CA ALA A 541 21.15 6.95 15.74
C ALA A 541 20.82 6.80 17.24
N ALA A 542 21.79 6.41 18.07
CA ALA A 542 21.61 6.33 19.51
C ALA A 542 21.27 7.69 20.16
N TRP A 543 21.87 8.79 19.66
CA TRP A 543 21.54 10.14 20.11
C TRP A 543 20.13 10.56 19.71
N ALA A 544 19.72 10.31 18.46
CA ALA A 544 18.37 10.64 18.00
C ALA A 544 17.32 9.79 18.72
N ALA A 545 17.60 8.51 18.93
CA ALA A 545 16.84 7.60 19.75
C ALA A 545 16.67 8.11 21.18
N ALA A 546 17.77 8.53 21.82
CA ALA A 546 17.72 9.12 23.15
C ALA A 546 16.96 10.46 23.15
N ARG A 547 17.11 11.31 22.13
CA ARG A 547 16.51 12.65 22.08
C ARG A 547 15.02 12.64 21.78
N GLN A 548 14.56 11.74 20.90
CA GLN A 548 13.16 11.58 20.48
C GLN A 548 12.42 10.52 21.33
N GLY A 549 13.14 9.53 21.86
CA GLY A 549 12.65 8.56 22.84
C GLY A 549 12.66 9.05 24.29
N ALA A 550 13.29 10.19 24.62
CA ALA A 550 13.36 10.78 25.97
C ALA A 550 12.04 11.30 26.56
N ARG A 551 10.88 11.00 25.97
CA ARG A 551 9.56 11.21 26.61
C ARG A 551 8.96 9.93 27.23
N LEU A 552 9.67 8.80 27.21
CA LEU A 552 9.11 7.49 27.60
C LEU A 552 9.50 6.96 28.99
N SER A 553 10.05 7.78 29.89
CA SER A 553 10.34 7.35 31.28
C SER A 553 11.10 6.02 31.39
N VAL A 554 12.07 5.80 30.48
CA VAL A 554 12.86 4.57 30.43
C VAL A 554 14.04 4.70 31.42
N PRO A 555 14.25 3.74 32.34
CA PRO A 555 15.38 3.76 33.28
C PRO A 555 16.73 3.89 32.56
N GLU A 556 17.73 4.45 33.25
CA GLU A 556 19.08 4.66 32.69
C GLU A 556 19.74 3.38 32.18
N SER A 557 19.34 2.22 32.73
CA SER A 557 19.74 0.87 32.32
C SER A 557 19.14 0.37 30.99
N ARG A 558 18.22 1.12 30.37
CA ARG A 558 17.54 0.77 29.10
C ARG A 558 17.67 1.87 28.03
N ARG A 559 18.66 2.75 28.15
CA ARG A 559 18.95 3.75 27.10
C ARG A 559 19.41 3.05 25.82
N PRO A 560 19.07 3.55 24.62
CA PRO A 560 19.51 2.95 23.36
C PRO A 560 21.04 2.88 23.30
N GLU A 561 21.57 1.67 23.31
CA GLU A 561 23.00 1.44 23.15
C GLU A 561 23.37 1.56 21.68
N ARG A 562 24.60 1.99 21.41
CA ARG A 562 25.12 2.04 20.03
C ARG A 562 25.48 0.61 19.62
N VAL A 563 24.76 0.06 18.65
CA VAL A 563 25.08 -1.23 18.02
C VAL A 563 25.75 -0.95 16.68
N ALA A 564 27.08 -0.86 16.67
CA ALA A 564 27.80 -0.63 15.42
C ALA A 564 27.68 -1.86 14.51
N GLY A 565 27.42 -1.64 13.22
CA GLY A 565 27.19 -2.74 12.28
C GLY A 565 28.34 -3.75 12.21
N ILE A 566 29.60 -3.30 12.34
CA ILE A 566 30.76 -4.19 12.40
C ILE A 566 30.81 -5.01 13.69
N ASP A 567 30.43 -4.43 14.83
CA ASP A 567 30.41 -5.12 16.12
C ASP A 567 29.32 -6.19 16.13
N LEU A 568 28.14 -5.87 15.57
CA LEU A 568 27.06 -6.84 15.36
C LEU A 568 27.49 -7.98 14.46
N ALA A 569 28.12 -7.67 13.32
CA ALA A 569 28.57 -8.70 12.40
C ALA A 569 29.65 -9.60 13.02
N GLU A 570 30.61 -9.05 13.77
CA GLU A 570 31.61 -9.86 14.49
C GLU A 570 30.96 -10.77 15.54
N ARG A 571 30.01 -10.26 16.32
CA ARG A 571 29.30 -11.08 17.32
C ARG A 571 28.43 -12.17 16.70
N VAL A 572 27.77 -11.88 15.57
CA VAL A 572 27.03 -12.88 14.78
C VAL A 572 27.96 -13.97 14.25
N LEU A 573 29.15 -13.62 13.76
CA LEU A 573 30.14 -14.59 13.27
C LEU A 573 30.65 -15.51 14.39
N GLU A 574 30.91 -14.97 15.59
CA GLU A 574 31.26 -15.78 16.76
C GLU A 574 30.16 -16.80 17.10
N LEU A 575 28.91 -16.35 17.21
CA LEU A 575 27.77 -17.22 17.51
C LEU A 575 27.48 -18.21 16.37
N ALA A 576 27.71 -17.82 15.12
CA ALA A 576 27.56 -18.71 13.97
C ALA A 576 28.60 -19.83 14.01
N ALA A 577 29.85 -19.54 14.42
CA ALA A 577 30.88 -20.54 14.63
C ALA A 577 30.52 -21.51 15.76
N GLU A 578 29.95 -21.02 16.87
CA GLU A 578 29.49 -21.84 17.99
C GLU A 578 28.32 -22.76 17.60
N ARG A 579 27.42 -22.32 16.71
CA ARG A 579 26.19 -23.04 16.35
C ARG A 579 26.23 -23.75 15.00
N GLY A 580 27.33 -23.63 14.25
CA GLY A 580 27.50 -24.25 12.94
C GLY A 580 26.71 -23.62 11.79
N SER A 581 26.19 -22.40 11.95
CA SER A 581 25.46 -21.68 10.90
C SER A 581 26.40 -21.32 9.74
N ALA A 582 25.97 -21.55 8.50
CA ALA A 582 26.73 -21.14 7.32
C ALA A 582 26.58 -19.66 7.05
N VAL A 583 27.69 -19.04 6.70
CA VAL A 583 27.76 -17.62 6.35
C VAL A 583 28.22 -17.46 4.91
N PHE A 584 27.53 -16.62 4.14
CA PHE A 584 27.95 -16.17 2.82
C PHE A 584 28.38 -14.71 2.88
N LEU A 585 29.51 -14.38 2.23
CA LEU A 585 30.08 -13.03 2.19
C LEU A 585 29.94 -12.44 0.77
N LEU A 586 29.03 -11.48 0.59
CA LEU A 586 28.78 -10.82 -0.70
C LEU A 586 29.16 -9.33 -0.65
N GLY A 587 30.19 -8.90 -1.35
CA GLY A 587 30.54 -7.48 -1.42
C GLY A 587 32.03 -7.20 -1.48
N ALA A 588 32.38 -5.94 -1.25
CA ALA A 588 33.75 -5.42 -1.35
C ALA A 588 34.39 -5.59 -2.75
N ALA A 589 35.65 -5.18 -2.87
CA ALA A 589 36.44 -5.36 -4.08
C ALA A 589 36.82 -6.84 -4.30
N GLU A 590 37.33 -7.14 -5.49
CA GLU A 590 37.92 -8.45 -5.80
C GLU A 590 38.97 -8.85 -4.75
N SER A 591 39.07 -10.16 -4.47
CA SER A 591 39.84 -10.80 -3.38
C SER A 591 39.50 -10.41 -1.94
N VAL A 592 38.88 -9.24 -1.67
CA VAL A 592 38.64 -8.77 -0.29
C VAL A 592 37.68 -9.68 0.48
N ALA A 593 36.62 -10.19 -0.16
CA ALA A 593 35.68 -11.09 0.50
C ALA A 593 36.31 -12.46 0.83
N GLU A 594 37.18 -12.97 -0.05
CA GLU A 594 37.93 -14.22 0.13
C GLU A 594 38.97 -14.08 1.25
N GLU A 595 39.80 -13.03 1.22
CA GLU A 595 40.78 -12.75 2.26
C GLU A 595 40.13 -12.51 3.64
N ALA A 596 38.95 -11.86 3.65
CA ALA A 596 38.16 -11.72 4.87
C ALA A 596 37.69 -13.07 5.40
N ALA A 597 37.20 -13.96 4.53
CA ALA A 597 36.76 -15.31 4.91
C ALA A 597 37.91 -16.13 5.52
N GLU A 598 39.07 -16.18 4.87
CA GLU A 598 40.24 -16.92 5.33
C GLU A 598 40.65 -16.51 6.76
N ARG A 599 40.79 -15.19 6.99
CA ARG A 599 41.18 -14.66 8.30
C ARG A 599 40.11 -14.84 9.37
N LEU A 600 38.84 -14.81 8.97
CA LEU A 600 37.74 -15.08 9.90
C LEU A 600 37.74 -16.55 10.35
N VAL A 601 37.97 -17.49 9.43
CA VAL A 601 38.08 -18.92 9.75
C VAL A 601 39.30 -19.21 10.63
N GLU A 602 40.43 -18.57 10.37
CA GLU A 602 41.62 -18.66 11.25
C GLU A 602 41.33 -18.11 12.65
N ARG A 603 40.59 -17.00 12.75
CA ARG A 603 40.28 -16.33 14.03
C ARG A 603 39.17 -17.02 14.82
N LEU A 604 38.21 -17.66 14.14
CA LEU A 604 37.02 -18.27 14.74
C LEU A 604 36.93 -19.76 14.35
N PRO A 605 37.63 -20.65 15.08
CA PRO A 605 37.55 -22.09 14.84
C PRO A 605 36.09 -22.57 14.96
N GLY A 606 35.56 -23.15 13.87
CA GLY A 606 34.16 -23.60 13.77
C GLY A 606 33.28 -22.75 12.84
N LEU A 607 33.76 -21.59 12.37
CA LEU A 607 33.02 -20.78 11.41
C LEU A 607 32.91 -21.50 10.05
N ARG A 608 31.68 -21.74 9.58
CA ARG A 608 31.40 -22.30 8.25
C ARG A 608 31.13 -21.19 7.25
N VAL A 609 32.07 -20.96 6.34
CA VAL A 609 31.85 -20.05 5.20
C VAL A 609 31.33 -20.87 4.01
N ALA A 610 30.09 -20.62 3.61
CA ALA A 610 29.43 -21.34 2.50
C ALA A 610 29.79 -20.77 1.11
N GLY A 611 30.30 -19.54 1.07
CA GLY A 611 30.80 -18.95 -0.17
C GLY A 611 31.14 -17.47 -0.03
N THR A 612 31.83 -16.96 -1.04
CA THR A 612 32.27 -15.57 -1.14
C THR A 612 32.06 -15.04 -2.55
N ARG A 613 31.63 -13.78 -2.70
CA ARG A 613 31.53 -13.11 -4.00
C ARG A 613 31.76 -11.61 -3.85
N ASN A 614 32.52 -11.01 -4.77
CA ASN A 614 32.76 -9.56 -4.76
C ASN A 614 31.49 -8.76 -5.11
N GLY A 615 31.45 -7.48 -4.74
CA GLY A 615 30.26 -6.60 -4.88
C GLY A 615 30.16 -5.82 -6.19
N TYR A 616 31.02 -6.11 -7.17
CA TYR A 616 31.06 -5.44 -8.46
C TYR A 616 30.53 -6.40 -9.54
N PHE A 617 29.34 -6.12 -10.02
CA PHE A 617 28.62 -6.89 -11.03
C PHE A 617 27.59 -6.01 -11.74
N THR A 618 27.21 -6.39 -12.95
CA THR A 618 26.17 -5.71 -13.74
C THR A 618 24.77 -6.19 -13.37
N PRO A 619 23.69 -5.45 -13.71
CA PRO A 619 22.32 -5.89 -13.46
C PRO A 619 21.99 -7.26 -14.06
N GLU A 620 22.61 -7.62 -15.19
CA GLU A 620 22.42 -8.91 -15.86
C GLU A 620 23.05 -10.07 -15.07
N GLU A 621 24.14 -9.81 -14.35
CA GLU A 621 24.82 -10.78 -13.49
C GLU A 621 24.13 -10.95 -12.12
N GLU A 622 23.26 -10.01 -11.72
CA GLU A 622 22.60 -9.99 -10.40
C GLU A 622 21.78 -11.25 -10.14
N ALA A 623 21.04 -11.75 -11.15
CA ALA A 623 20.24 -12.96 -11.01
C ALA A 623 21.10 -14.21 -10.71
N GLY A 624 22.21 -14.38 -11.43
CA GLY A 624 23.13 -15.49 -11.19
C GLY A 624 23.82 -15.43 -9.81
N ILE A 625 23.99 -14.23 -9.25
CA ILE A 625 24.52 -14.07 -7.89
C ILE A 625 23.47 -14.47 -6.84
N VAL A 626 22.19 -14.14 -7.06
CA VAL A 626 21.10 -14.59 -6.20
C VAL A 626 21.00 -16.12 -6.20
N ASP A 627 21.13 -16.74 -7.37
CA ASP A 627 21.19 -18.20 -7.52
C ASP A 627 22.37 -18.79 -6.75
N MET A 628 23.57 -18.22 -6.90
CA MET A 628 24.77 -18.64 -6.17
C MET A 628 24.60 -18.58 -4.65
N VAL A 629 24.00 -17.51 -4.12
CA VAL A 629 23.73 -17.40 -2.67
C VAL A 629 22.76 -18.48 -2.23
N ARG A 630 21.67 -18.68 -2.97
CA ARG A 630 20.67 -19.72 -2.67
C ARG A 630 21.27 -21.12 -2.68
N ASP A 631 22.05 -21.44 -3.71
CA ASP A 631 22.64 -22.77 -3.90
C ASP A 631 23.78 -23.05 -2.92
N SER A 632 24.37 -22.02 -2.32
CA SER A 632 25.42 -22.18 -1.29
C SER A 632 24.92 -22.83 0.00
N GLY A 633 23.61 -22.85 0.25
CA GLY A 633 23.04 -23.35 1.50
C GLY A 633 23.42 -22.49 2.71
N ALA A 634 23.63 -21.19 2.50
CA ALA A 634 23.96 -20.25 3.55
C ALA A 634 22.74 -19.90 4.42
N ASP A 635 22.94 -19.90 5.73
CA ASP A 635 21.90 -19.48 6.69
C ASP A 635 21.89 -17.95 6.87
N ILE A 636 23.09 -17.36 6.82
CA ILE A 636 23.35 -15.94 7.05
C ILE A 636 24.04 -15.33 5.82
N LEU A 637 23.48 -14.27 5.26
CA LEU A 637 24.07 -13.49 4.18
C LEU A 637 24.58 -12.14 4.70
N LEU A 638 25.89 -11.92 4.61
CA LEU A 638 26.52 -10.63 4.93
C LEU A 638 26.83 -9.86 3.65
N VAL A 639 26.32 -8.63 3.53
CA VAL A 639 26.44 -7.81 2.31
C VAL A 639 27.25 -6.53 2.53
N ALA A 640 28.32 -6.36 1.76
CA ALA A 640 29.30 -5.26 1.88
C ALA A 640 29.40 -4.43 0.59
N MET A 641 28.27 -3.93 0.07
CA MET A 641 28.24 -3.12 -1.18
C MET A 641 28.07 -1.61 -0.95
N GLY A 642 27.89 -1.22 0.31
CA GLY A 642 27.59 0.15 0.71
C GLY A 642 26.10 0.48 0.61
N ALA A 643 25.63 1.30 1.54
CA ALA A 643 24.26 1.79 1.52
C ALA A 643 24.03 2.73 0.31
N PRO A 644 22.81 2.78 -0.27
CA PRO A 644 21.67 1.92 -0.01
C PRO A 644 21.67 0.62 -0.87
N ARG A 645 22.73 0.35 -1.64
CA ARG A 645 22.76 -0.75 -2.62
C ARG A 645 22.57 -2.11 -1.96
N GLN A 646 23.22 -2.32 -0.82
CA GLN A 646 23.10 -3.55 -0.05
C GLN A 646 21.67 -3.76 0.49
N GLU A 647 21.04 -2.72 1.04
CA GLU A 647 19.68 -2.79 1.58
C GLU A 647 18.66 -3.05 0.45
N LEU A 648 18.81 -2.37 -0.68
CA LEU A 648 17.93 -2.54 -1.84
C LEU A 648 18.08 -3.92 -2.50
N LEU A 649 19.30 -4.47 -2.59
CA LEU A 649 19.52 -5.81 -3.13
C LEU A 649 18.85 -6.86 -2.23
N LEU A 650 19.11 -6.78 -0.92
CA LEU A 650 18.51 -7.69 0.06
C LEU A 650 16.98 -7.62 0.02
N TYR A 651 16.42 -6.40 -0.01
CA TYR A 651 14.97 -6.22 -0.07
C TYR A 651 14.38 -6.78 -1.37
N ARG A 652 14.93 -6.41 -2.53
CA ARG A 652 14.41 -6.82 -3.85
C ARG A 652 14.37 -8.34 -4.01
N HIS A 653 15.39 -9.04 -3.52
CA HIS A 653 15.57 -10.48 -3.73
C HIS A 653 15.27 -11.35 -2.51
N ARG A 654 14.68 -10.79 -1.44
CA ARG A 654 14.40 -11.52 -0.19
C ARG A 654 13.60 -12.82 -0.37
N HIS A 655 12.81 -12.96 -1.42
CA HIS A 655 12.05 -14.18 -1.71
C HIS A 655 12.86 -15.24 -2.48
N HIS A 656 14.02 -14.89 -3.01
CA HIS A 656 14.82 -15.74 -3.91
C HIS A 656 16.23 -16.03 -3.39
N LEU A 657 16.75 -15.26 -2.43
CA LEU A 657 18.12 -15.40 -1.90
C LEU A 657 18.40 -16.74 -1.20
N GLY A 658 17.38 -17.44 -0.71
CA GLY A 658 17.52 -18.74 -0.03
C GLY A 658 18.11 -18.68 1.39
N ALA A 659 18.90 -17.64 1.72
CA ALA A 659 19.39 -17.42 3.07
C ALA A 659 18.26 -17.05 4.04
N ALA A 660 18.34 -17.51 5.29
CA ALA A 660 17.32 -17.23 6.30
C ALA A 660 17.36 -15.78 6.81
N VAL A 661 18.55 -15.18 6.88
CA VAL A 661 18.72 -13.77 7.30
C VAL A 661 19.81 -13.06 6.49
N GLY A 662 19.55 -11.79 6.14
CA GLY A 662 20.47 -10.91 5.43
C GLY A 662 20.81 -9.65 6.23
N LEU A 663 22.09 -9.30 6.30
CA LEU A 663 22.61 -8.14 7.02
C LEU A 663 23.57 -7.33 6.15
N GLY A 664 23.30 -6.02 6.03
CA GLY A 664 24.24 -5.09 5.42
C GLY A 664 25.36 -4.69 6.38
N VAL A 665 26.62 -5.02 6.06
CA VAL A 665 27.78 -4.79 6.95
C VAL A 665 28.73 -3.69 6.48
N GLY A 666 28.45 -3.05 5.33
CA GLY A 666 29.23 -1.93 4.82
C GLY A 666 30.71 -2.28 4.64
N GLY A 667 31.63 -1.40 5.05
CA GLY A 667 33.08 -1.59 4.90
C GLY A 667 33.73 -2.53 5.92
N SER A 668 32.98 -3.48 6.49
CA SER A 668 33.52 -4.42 7.49
C SER A 668 34.48 -5.43 6.87
N PHE A 669 34.26 -5.83 5.61
CA PHE A 669 35.13 -6.77 4.91
C PHE A 669 36.55 -6.21 4.75
N ASP A 670 36.70 -4.92 4.43
CA ASP A 670 38.00 -4.24 4.35
C ASP A 670 38.78 -4.27 5.68
N VAL A 671 38.07 -4.28 6.81
CA VAL A 671 38.70 -4.38 8.13
C VAL A 671 39.15 -5.80 8.41
N TRP A 672 38.33 -6.80 8.09
CA TRP A 672 38.67 -8.22 8.29
C TRP A 672 39.79 -8.69 7.35
N ALA A 673 39.76 -8.26 6.08
CA ALA A 673 40.85 -8.44 5.13
C ALA A 673 42.10 -7.59 5.47
N GLY A 674 42.02 -6.71 6.47
CA GLY A 674 43.14 -5.87 6.95
C GLY A 674 43.63 -4.81 5.98
N THR A 675 42.88 -4.53 4.91
CA THR A 675 43.15 -3.42 3.97
C THR A 675 42.92 -2.06 4.63
N VAL A 676 42.03 -2.00 5.64
CA VAL A 676 41.73 -0.79 6.42
C VAL A 676 41.89 -1.03 7.92
N LYS A 677 42.71 -0.20 8.60
CA LYS A 677 42.80 -0.21 10.07
C LYS A 677 41.59 0.47 10.71
N ARG A 678 40.91 -0.23 11.62
CA ARG A 678 39.83 0.30 12.47
C ARG A 678 40.32 1.50 13.30
N ALA A 679 39.42 2.42 13.65
CA ALA A 679 39.76 3.58 14.47
C ALA A 679 40.27 3.16 15.86
N PRO A 680 41.27 3.85 16.46
CA PRO A 680 41.81 3.47 17.77
C PRO A 680 40.74 3.43 18.87
N ALA A 681 40.90 2.52 19.84
CA ALA A 681 39.93 2.31 20.93
C ALA A 681 39.63 3.57 21.76
N TRP A 682 40.58 4.52 21.89
CA TRP A 682 40.34 5.79 22.57
C TRP A 682 39.34 6.67 21.81
N SER A 683 39.40 6.68 20.47
CA SER A 683 38.50 7.47 19.61
C SER A 683 37.08 6.87 19.55
N GLN A 684 36.98 5.54 19.63
CA GLN A 684 35.72 4.82 19.76
C GLN A 684 35.05 5.11 21.12
N ARG A 685 35.82 5.02 22.22
CA ARG A 685 35.36 5.36 23.58
C ARG A 685 34.89 6.81 23.69
N ALA A 686 35.59 7.73 23.02
CA ALA A 686 35.22 9.15 22.96
C ALA A 686 34.04 9.46 22.02
N LYS A 687 33.43 8.46 21.36
CA LYS A 687 32.37 8.64 20.35
C LYS A 687 32.79 9.55 19.17
N ALA A 688 34.10 9.71 18.95
CA ALA A 688 34.73 10.60 17.97
C ALA A 688 35.29 9.84 16.76
N GLU A 689 34.91 8.58 16.58
CA GLU A 689 35.35 7.75 15.46
C GLU A 689 35.05 8.38 14.09
N TRP A 690 33.91 9.06 13.95
CA TRP A 690 33.54 9.77 12.73
C TRP A 690 34.51 10.93 12.41
N LEU A 691 35.01 11.62 13.45
CA LEU A 691 35.95 12.73 13.34
C LEU A 691 37.37 12.20 13.01
N TYR A 692 37.78 11.09 13.65
CA TYR A 692 39.03 10.41 13.31
C TYR A 692 39.04 9.93 11.84
N ARG A 693 37.93 9.36 11.36
CA ARG A 693 37.77 8.93 9.96
C ARG A 693 37.75 10.12 8.99
N LEU A 694 37.17 11.27 9.37
CA LEU A 694 37.20 12.49 8.55
C LEU A 694 38.61 13.07 8.45
N ALA A 695 39.34 13.12 9.56
CA ALA A 695 40.70 13.63 9.59
C ALA A 695 41.65 12.78 8.72
N ARG A 696 41.41 11.46 8.67
CA ARG A 696 42.25 10.51 7.91
C ARG A 696 41.85 10.40 6.43
N ASP A 697 40.58 10.63 6.10
CA ASP A 697 40.09 10.69 4.73
C ASP A 697 39.18 11.91 4.55
N PRO A 698 39.77 13.08 4.22
CA PRO A 698 39.03 14.33 4.10
C PRO A 698 37.90 14.26 3.08
N ARG A 699 37.98 13.41 2.04
CA ARG A 699 36.94 13.28 1.00
C ARG A 699 35.59 12.83 1.57
N ARG A 700 35.58 12.24 2.77
CA ARG A 700 34.35 11.88 3.51
C ARG A 700 33.51 13.07 3.95
N TRP A 701 34.02 14.31 3.88
CA TRP A 701 33.28 15.51 4.25
C TRP A 701 31.92 15.63 3.55
N ARG A 702 31.85 15.22 2.27
CA ARG A 702 30.59 15.22 1.50
C ARG A 702 29.56 14.29 2.13
N ARG A 703 29.97 13.09 2.52
CA ARG A 703 29.14 12.09 3.19
C ARG A 703 28.75 12.54 4.60
N GLN A 704 29.66 13.19 5.32
CA GLN A 704 29.42 13.69 6.69
C GLN A 704 28.59 14.98 6.76
N SER A 705 28.46 15.73 5.65
CA SER A 705 27.59 16.91 5.56
C SER A 705 26.10 16.60 5.82
N VAL A 706 25.74 15.31 5.81
CA VAL A 706 24.41 14.82 6.18
C VAL A 706 24.15 14.92 7.69
N LEU A 707 25.19 14.88 8.54
CA LEU A 707 25.05 14.82 10.00
C LEU A 707 24.44 16.10 10.59
N PRO A 708 24.86 17.33 10.20
CA PRO A 708 24.21 18.55 10.67
C PRO A 708 22.74 18.63 10.24
N ARG A 709 22.42 18.19 9.01
CA ARG A 709 21.04 18.17 8.49
C ARG A 709 20.17 17.20 9.27
N TYR A 710 20.68 15.99 9.52
CA TYR A 710 20.02 14.99 10.35
C TYR A 710 19.78 15.53 11.76
N ALA A 711 20.79 16.13 12.40
CA ALA A 711 20.65 16.71 13.73
C ALA A 711 19.60 17.82 13.79
N VAL A 712 19.59 18.75 12.82
CA VAL A 712 18.56 19.80 12.74
C VAL A 712 17.17 19.19 12.58
N GLN A 713 17.00 18.21 11.70
CA GLN A 713 15.71 17.53 11.57
C GLN A 713 15.29 16.83 12.85
N VAL A 714 16.22 16.16 13.56
CA VAL A 714 15.93 15.52 14.84
C VAL A 714 15.51 16.52 15.91
N LEU A 715 16.12 17.72 15.92
CA LEU A 715 15.81 18.80 16.86
C LEU A 715 14.51 19.54 16.53
N CYS A 716 14.19 19.70 15.25
CA CYS A 716 12.95 20.35 14.78
C CYS A 716 11.75 19.39 14.70
N TRP A 717 11.92 18.13 15.10
CA TRP A 717 10.88 17.09 15.07
C TRP A 717 9.93 17.19 16.26
N SER A 718 8.61 17.08 16.01
CA SER A 718 7.56 17.01 17.05
C SER A 718 6.95 15.60 17.10
N PRO A 719 6.79 14.99 18.30
CA PRO A 719 6.09 13.70 18.47
C PRO A 719 4.63 13.70 17.98
N GLU A 720 4.00 14.88 17.94
CA GLU A 720 2.63 15.08 17.46
C GLU A 720 2.48 14.79 15.94
N ASP A 721 3.60 14.72 15.20
CA ASP A 721 3.59 14.49 13.76
C ASP A 721 3.50 12.99 13.39
N TYR A 722 3.77 12.05 14.31
CA TYR A 722 3.98 10.63 13.95
C TYR A 722 3.44 9.54 14.92
N GLY A 723 2.79 9.87 16.03
CA GLY A 723 2.21 8.85 16.93
C GLY A 723 3.23 7.85 17.53
N PRO A 724 2.83 7.00 18.50
CA PRO A 724 3.73 6.02 19.08
C PRO A 724 3.93 4.82 18.13
N PRO A 725 5.16 4.33 17.96
CA PRO A 725 5.48 3.15 17.15
C PRO A 725 5.06 1.87 17.87
N ARG A 726 4.54 0.88 17.11
CA ARG A 726 4.39 -0.50 17.58
C ARG A 726 4.76 -1.48 16.47
N ARG A 727 5.75 -2.35 16.69
CA ARG A 727 5.97 -3.55 15.87
C ARG A 727 4.97 -4.65 16.23
N ARG A 728 4.61 -5.45 15.23
CA ARG A 728 3.75 -6.64 15.31
C ARG A 728 4.45 -7.71 16.17
N ARG A 729 3.74 -8.32 17.13
CA ARG A 729 4.24 -9.48 17.87
C ARG A 729 4.49 -10.62 16.90
N VAL A 730 5.71 -11.16 16.87
CA VAL A 730 5.95 -12.49 16.30
C VAL A 730 5.43 -13.49 17.32
N SER A 731 4.22 -14.00 17.09
CA SER A 731 3.68 -15.09 17.88
C SER A 731 4.55 -16.32 17.65
N GLY A 732 5.36 -16.68 18.66
CA GLY A 732 5.93 -18.01 18.76
C GLY A 732 4.79 -19.03 18.87
N THR A 733 5.01 -20.15 18.20
CA THR A 733 4.19 -21.36 18.14
C THR A 733 3.39 -21.71 19.40
N GLY A 734 2.08 -21.93 19.23
CA GLY A 734 1.28 -23.01 19.82
C GLY A 734 1.35 -23.26 21.33
N GLY A 735 0.29 -22.85 22.03
CA GLY A 735 -0.09 -23.37 23.34
C GLY A 735 -1.56 -23.06 23.60
N ASP A 736 -2.41 -24.08 23.47
CA ASP A 736 -3.80 -24.06 23.93
C ASP A 736 -3.83 -23.65 25.41
N GLU A 737 -4.56 -22.59 25.72
CA GLU A 737 -5.20 -22.43 27.03
C GLU A 737 -6.70 -22.25 26.81
N THR A 738 -7.36 -23.40 26.62
CA THR A 738 -8.76 -23.57 26.99
C THR A 738 -8.91 -23.31 28.48
N GLY A 739 -9.90 -22.49 28.85
CA GLY A 739 -10.07 -21.98 30.20
C GLY A 739 -10.38 -23.01 31.28
N ASN A 740 -10.38 -22.51 32.51
CA ASN A 740 -11.25 -23.01 33.56
C ASN A 740 -11.65 -21.83 34.46
N ASP A 741 -12.96 -21.61 34.54
CA ASP A 741 -13.63 -20.93 35.65
C ASP A 741 -13.31 -21.65 36.97
N GLU A 742 -13.15 -20.91 38.06
CA GLU A 742 -14.17 -20.84 39.12
C GLU A 742 -13.69 -20.17 40.43
N THR A 743 -14.59 -19.35 40.97
CA THR A 743 -14.87 -19.03 42.38
C THR A 743 -14.04 -17.96 43.13
N GLY A 744 -14.77 -17.00 43.72
CA GLY A 744 -14.24 -16.16 44.80
C GLY A 744 -14.98 -14.85 45.09
N ALA A 745 -16.22 -14.95 45.55
CA ALA A 745 -17.10 -13.85 45.98
C ALA A 745 -16.45 -12.74 46.85
N GLY A 746 -16.91 -11.49 46.65
CA GLY A 746 -16.67 -10.37 47.56
C GLY A 746 -17.49 -9.13 47.19
N GLY A 747 -18.75 -9.09 47.61
CA GLY A 747 -19.72 -8.02 47.32
C GLY A 747 -19.42 -6.65 47.96
N PRO A 748 -20.25 -5.63 47.64
CA PRO A 748 -19.98 -4.23 47.95
C PRO A 748 -20.45 -3.84 49.36
N LYS A 749 -19.73 -2.92 50.02
CA LYS A 749 -20.24 -2.18 51.17
C LYS A 749 -20.16 -0.68 50.92
N THR A 750 -21.35 -0.09 50.90
CA THR A 750 -21.66 1.32 51.05
C THR A 750 -21.43 1.78 52.50
N GLY A 751 -21.06 3.06 52.66
CA GLY A 751 -21.58 3.93 53.71
C GLY A 751 -20.70 4.23 54.93
N GLY A 752 -20.31 5.51 55.05
CA GLY A 752 -20.57 6.32 56.25
C GLY A 752 -19.40 6.67 57.19
N ALA A 753 -19.18 7.98 57.38
CA ALA A 753 -18.59 8.71 58.53
C ALA A 753 -17.13 8.34 58.92
N ASP A 754 -16.19 9.25 59.18
CA ASP A 754 -16.18 10.66 59.59
C ASP A 754 -15.10 11.47 58.84
#